data_AF-A0A346NSF6-F1
#
_entry.id   AF-A0A346NSF6-F1
#
_cell.length_a   1.000
_cell.length_b   1.000
_cell.length_c   1.000
_cell.angle_alpha   90.00
_cell.angle_beta   90.00
_cell.angle_gamma   90.00
#
_symmetry.space_group_name_H-M   'P 1'
#
loop_
_entity.id
_entity.type
_entity.pdbx_description
1 polymer ?
#
loop_
_entity_poly.entity_id
_entity_poly.type
_entity_poly.pdbx_seq_one_letter_code
_entity_poly.pdbx_strand_id
1 'polypeptide(L)'
;MPVNAQWDSGRQIHYLPLSRARLHPGQQFQVAVPFALQRGALSFDPRLLQQQAANGWQLVWRDEFNGNQLDLTKWSYEQNCWGGGNAEQQCYTDRASNSHLQDGKLIITARREDFTGPDNPQGNPASTATLPYTSARLRSLNKGDWTYGRFEIKAKLPEGQGTWPAIWMLPSDYVYGSWAASGEIDIMEAVNLSAASDDPQAEGSAENRVYGTLHYGRQWPGNVHSGTAYRLPGNINPAEGFHEYAVEWEQDEIRWYVDDIHYATQTSDGWYSQYQDDSGQWQTGAADAPFNERFHLLLNLAVGGSWAANVNETGIDESAFPQRMAIDYVRVYECSVNPSNGQGCATVDANAQEVPGHTPPDISPQTKVRGPLYNLFDDELAAQLTFDTYNPDASLSYALQDHAGGTSLVVRQTGNTGNLYLHAAEAVDMSDYAQLGQLKFALRVLDNSAASGLLIKLDSGWPAVSDYDVSLPLDNEWHQVSVPVAQIIAGGNRYAPGNNADLNSIINTLVIEPSGPLEIELDNIRYEFDTTGLTRLSIFDDANSPPFVAGKYVASGQLDIEDVVAADSEHNIVRQFSFNTNEAVGYFQSAPDNNGTPIGFDARPFDTLEFDLLILEDLRTSGGFNIKVDCGHPCGSADFIIQPAPPGQWKSFSIPLQELVTQPGSTLSLSRVDTPLVIFPDWGNQQGVVLQVDNVHFTTSGLTPPIPANITITEPYTLYADALATYWTLWDCCGNARFSEVNTGNDNHGPVAELDYFGPAPTVAGFRASIEHNVNDYATANPDSVVKFDLFIAQLPLASAVPIMLKVEASDGSVAEFALTDSLEQQQPVPGEWQTYSFRLADLAAQGLTLSKLNLLLVFPQWGEAQGAILQVDNVLIQ
;
A
#
# COMPACT_ATOMS: atom_id res chain seq x y z
N MET A 1 -8.39 31.48 60.88
CA MET A 1 -8.39 32.85 61.44
C MET A 1 -9.22 33.74 60.53
N PRO A 2 -9.94 34.73 61.08
CA PRO A 2 -11.19 35.29 60.53
C PRO A 2 -10.94 36.61 59.77
N VAL A 3 -11.90 37.25 59.08
CA VAL A 3 -12.87 38.18 59.69
C VAL A 3 -13.81 38.79 58.62
N ASN A 4 -15.11 38.70 58.93
CA ASN A 4 -16.26 39.62 58.75
C ASN A 4 -16.62 40.29 57.41
N ALA A 5 -17.91 40.21 57.10
CA ALA A 5 -18.71 41.41 56.83
C ALA A 5 -20.13 41.28 57.45
N GLN A 6 -20.50 42.31 58.22
CA GLN A 6 -21.81 42.48 58.87
C GLN A 6 -22.88 42.92 57.87
N TRP A 7 -24.12 42.53 58.17
CA TRP A 7 -25.34 43.05 57.57
C TRP A 7 -25.90 44.19 58.42
N ASP A 8 -26.30 45.30 57.79
CA ASP A 8 -27.36 46.16 58.32
C ASP A 8 -28.06 46.96 57.21
N SER A 9 -29.35 46.71 57.01
CA SER A 9 -30.38 47.75 57.18
C SER A 9 -31.76 47.14 57.04
N GLY A 10 -32.55 47.32 58.09
CA GLY A 10 -33.69 46.48 58.42
C GLY A 10 -34.91 46.55 57.51
N ARG A 11 -35.65 45.43 57.50
CA ARG A 11 -37.11 45.34 57.31
C ARG A 11 -37.62 44.06 58.00
N GLN A 12 -38.54 44.23 58.95
CA GLN A 12 -39.18 43.14 59.71
C GLN A 12 -40.10 42.30 58.81
N ILE A 13 -40.12 40.98 59.04
CA ILE A 13 -41.13 40.07 58.49
C ILE A 13 -42.31 40.00 59.48
N HIS A 14 -43.51 40.36 59.03
CA HIS A 14 -44.75 40.13 59.77
C HIS A 14 -45.39 38.80 59.34
N TYR A 15 -45.59 37.88 60.29
CA TYR A 15 -46.44 36.70 60.09
C TYR A 15 -47.91 37.07 60.35
N LEU A 16 -48.80 36.77 59.41
CA LEU A 16 -50.26 36.83 59.62
C LEU A 16 -50.78 35.44 60.03
N PRO A 17 -51.41 35.29 61.20
CA PRO A 17 -52.04 34.04 61.61
C PRO A 17 -53.46 33.96 61.03
N LEU A 18 -53.76 32.90 60.27
CA LEU A 18 -55.14 32.59 59.90
C LEU A 18 -55.83 31.90 61.09
N SER A 19 -56.58 32.67 61.89
CA SER A 19 -57.45 32.11 62.92
C SER A 19 -58.80 31.64 62.35
N ARG A 20 -59.20 30.44 62.77
CA ARG A 20 -60.47 29.72 62.51
C ARG A 20 -61.69 30.62 62.24
N ALA A 21 -62.23 30.52 61.01
CA ALA A 21 -63.65 30.75 60.73
C ALA A 21 -64.17 29.63 59.82
N ARG A 22 -65.34 29.08 60.16
CA ARG A 22 -65.96 27.91 59.52
C ARG A 22 -66.33 28.23 58.07
N LEU A 23 -65.92 27.38 57.13
CA LEU A 23 -66.32 27.44 55.73
C LEU A 23 -67.41 26.38 55.48
N HIS A 24 -68.56 26.77 54.94
CA HIS A 24 -69.59 25.84 54.49
C HIS A 24 -69.35 25.41 53.03
N PRO A 25 -69.75 24.19 52.62
CA PRO A 25 -69.58 23.73 51.24
C PRO A 25 -70.33 24.63 50.25
N GLY A 26 -69.61 25.20 49.28
CA GLY A 26 -70.16 26.07 48.23
C GLY A 26 -70.01 27.58 48.44
N GLN A 27 -69.41 28.03 49.55
CA GLN A 27 -69.19 29.46 49.81
C GLN A 27 -67.81 29.91 49.27
N GLN A 28 -67.81 30.79 48.25
CA GLN A 28 -66.59 31.45 47.77
C GLN A 28 -66.28 32.69 48.64
N PHE A 29 -65.05 32.79 49.13
CA PHE A 29 -64.52 34.01 49.75
C PHE A 29 -63.48 34.64 48.82
N GLN A 30 -63.63 35.92 48.52
CA GLN A 30 -62.58 36.72 47.92
C GLN A 30 -61.78 37.40 49.03
N VAL A 31 -60.51 37.03 49.15
CA VAL A 31 -59.53 37.81 49.89
C VAL A 31 -58.87 38.75 48.88
N ALA A 32 -59.09 40.05 49.04
CA ALA A 32 -58.34 41.04 48.29
C ALA A 32 -56.92 41.09 48.87
N VAL A 33 -56.01 40.36 48.24
CA VAL A 33 -54.57 40.56 48.45
C VAL A 33 -54.17 41.73 47.55
N PRO A 34 -53.69 42.86 48.08
CA PRO A 34 -53.14 43.90 47.25
C PRO A 34 -51.76 43.43 46.76
N PHE A 35 -51.71 42.68 45.68
CA PHE A 35 -50.48 42.57 44.89
C PHE A 35 -50.41 43.81 44.00
N ALA A 36 -49.60 44.77 44.42
CA ALA A 36 -49.03 45.70 43.46
C ALA A 36 -48.19 44.86 42.49
N LEU A 37 -48.49 44.91 41.19
CA LEU A 37 -47.56 44.52 40.14
C LEU A 37 -46.37 45.48 40.19
N GLN A 38 -45.46 45.29 41.15
CA GLN A 38 -44.07 45.51 40.82
C GLN A 38 -43.70 44.32 39.93
N ARG A 39 -43.51 44.59 38.64
CA ARG A 39 -42.48 43.86 37.91
C ARG A 39 -41.24 43.98 38.80
N GLY A 40 -40.92 42.94 39.56
CA GLY A 40 -39.59 42.83 40.12
C GLY A 40 -38.67 42.97 38.94
N ALA A 41 -37.77 43.95 38.97
CA ALA A 41 -36.63 43.88 38.07
C ALA A 41 -36.03 42.49 38.30
N LEU A 42 -35.92 41.70 37.23
CA LEU A 42 -34.90 40.67 37.20
C LEU A 42 -33.59 41.42 37.46
N SER A 43 -33.16 41.38 38.71
CA SER A 43 -31.80 41.74 39.06
C SER A 43 -30.95 40.58 38.57
N PHE A 44 -30.58 40.62 37.30
CA PHE A 44 -29.32 40.00 36.90
C PHE A 44 -28.26 40.62 37.80
N ASP A 45 -27.41 39.83 38.44
CA ASP A 45 -26.20 40.42 39.00
C ASP A 45 -25.48 41.06 37.81
N PRO A 46 -25.34 42.40 37.75
CA PRO A 46 -24.63 43.03 36.65
C PRO A 46 -23.18 42.54 36.61
N ARG A 47 -22.67 41.96 37.72
CA ARG A 47 -21.37 41.29 37.77
C ARG A 47 -21.33 39.97 37.01
N LEU A 48 -22.42 39.21 36.90
CA LEU A 48 -22.44 37.99 36.06
C LEU A 48 -22.43 38.32 34.57
N LEU A 49 -23.07 39.43 34.15
CA LEU A 49 -22.98 39.95 32.79
C LEU A 49 -21.67 40.73 32.55
N GLN A 50 -21.11 41.40 33.57
CA GLN A 50 -19.84 42.12 33.46
C GLN A 50 -18.62 41.21 33.52
N GLN A 51 -18.68 40.04 34.17
CA GLN A 51 -17.53 39.13 34.28
C GLN A 51 -17.33 38.33 32.98
N GLN A 52 -18.41 37.90 32.30
CA GLN A 52 -18.32 37.32 30.94
C GLN A 52 -17.97 38.37 29.87
N ALA A 53 -18.45 39.61 30.00
CA ALA A 53 -18.03 40.71 29.12
C ALA A 53 -16.60 41.24 29.41
N ALA A 54 -15.98 40.87 30.53
CA ALA A 54 -14.66 41.39 30.92
C ALA A 54 -13.50 40.79 30.11
N ASN A 55 -13.65 39.54 29.63
CA ASN A 55 -12.62 38.84 28.86
C ASN A 55 -12.89 38.85 27.35
N GLY A 56 -13.94 39.54 26.89
CA GLY A 56 -14.26 39.63 25.47
C GLY A 56 -15.03 38.45 24.88
N TRP A 57 -15.41 37.43 25.66
CA TRP A 57 -16.24 36.32 25.18
C TRP A 57 -17.72 36.69 25.08
N GLN A 58 -18.35 36.40 23.94
CA GLN A 58 -19.78 36.60 23.70
C GLN A 58 -20.49 35.25 23.52
N LEU A 59 -21.50 34.97 24.34
CA LEU A 59 -22.29 33.75 24.20
C LEU A 59 -23.08 33.76 22.87
N VAL A 60 -22.83 32.76 22.02
CA VAL A 60 -23.47 32.64 20.68
C VAL A 60 -24.41 31.44 20.57
N TRP A 61 -24.19 30.40 21.37
CA TRP A 61 -25.05 29.22 21.41
C TRP A 61 -25.07 28.60 22.80
N ARG A 62 -26.19 27.99 23.19
CA ARG A 62 -26.29 27.25 24.44
C ARG A 62 -27.39 26.19 24.43
N ASP A 63 -27.21 25.18 25.25
CA ASP A 63 -28.30 24.34 25.76
C ASP A 63 -28.16 24.19 27.28
N GLU A 64 -29.23 24.53 27.99
CA GLU A 64 -29.31 24.49 29.45
C GLU A 64 -30.22 23.33 29.92
N PHE A 65 -30.68 22.49 28.98
CA PHE A 65 -31.46 21.27 29.23
C PHE A 65 -32.68 21.42 30.16
N ASN A 66 -33.24 22.63 30.25
CA ASN A 66 -34.40 22.97 31.08
C ASN A 66 -35.75 22.52 30.49
N GLY A 67 -35.74 21.92 29.29
CA GLY A 67 -36.92 21.37 28.64
C GLY A 67 -37.35 20.02 29.20
N ASN A 68 -38.46 19.48 28.69
CA ASN A 68 -38.92 18.13 29.01
C ASN A 68 -38.43 17.07 28.01
N GLN A 69 -37.84 17.49 26.90
CA GLN A 69 -37.32 16.66 25.82
C GLN A 69 -36.09 17.33 25.22
N LEU A 70 -35.20 16.53 24.63
CA LEU A 70 -34.01 17.02 23.93
C LEU A 70 -34.44 17.95 22.78
N ASP A 71 -33.74 19.08 22.65
CA ASP A 71 -33.97 20.02 21.55
C ASP A 71 -33.36 19.47 20.25
N LEU A 72 -34.19 18.82 19.43
CA LEU A 72 -33.75 18.26 18.15
C LEU A 72 -33.41 19.31 17.10
N THR A 73 -33.65 20.60 17.36
CA THR A 73 -33.12 21.68 16.50
C THR A 73 -31.64 21.95 16.77
N LYS A 74 -31.12 21.43 17.90
CA LYS A 74 -29.72 21.55 18.34
C LYS A 74 -28.95 20.24 18.25
N TRP A 75 -29.63 19.12 18.51
CA TRP A 75 -28.98 17.81 18.64
C TRP A 75 -29.58 16.77 17.69
N SER A 76 -28.73 15.86 17.23
CA SER A 76 -29.10 14.63 16.52
C SER A 76 -28.57 13.42 17.30
N TYR A 77 -29.30 12.31 17.26
CA TYR A 77 -28.82 11.03 17.79
C TYR A 77 -28.00 10.28 16.73
N GLU A 78 -26.87 9.70 17.15
CA GLU A 78 -26.22 8.62 16.41
C GLU A 78 -26.80 7.28 16.85
N GLN A 79 -27.09 6.40 15.90
CA GLN A 79 -27.74 5.11 16.14
C GLN A 79 -27.03 4.01 15.36
N ASN A 80 -26.13 3.28 16.02
CA ASN A 80 -25.38 2.18 15.46
C ASN A 80 -24.83 1.27 16.57
N CYS A 81 -24.37 0.09 16.18
CA CYS A 81 -23.66 -0.92 16.96
C CYS A 81 -22.29 -1.21 16.30
N TRP A 82 -21.65 -0.17 15.77
CA TRP A 82 -20.48 -0.28 14.90
C TRP A 82 -19.14 -0.40 15.67
N GLY A 83 -19.15 -0.08 16.97
CA GLY A 83 -17.93 -0.11 17.79
C GLY A 83 -17.00 1.08 17.63
N GLY A 84 -17.43 2.13 16.91
CA GLY A 84 -16.76 3.44 16.86
C GLY A 84 -15.43 3.52 16.12
N GLY A 85 -14.94 2.39 15.57
CA GLY A 85 -13.55 2.25 15.13
C GLY A 85 -12.60 1.84 16.26
N ASN A 86 -13.10 1.73 17.50
CA ASN A 86 -12.33 1.46 18.72
C ASN A 86 -12.76 0.17 19.43
N ALA A 87 -13.46 -0.74 18.75
CA ALA A 87 -13.98 -1.99 19.32
C ALA A 87 -14.90 -1.81 20.54
N GLU A 88 -15.61 -0.67 20.61
CA GLU A 88 -16.56 -0.35 21.68
C GLU A 88 -17.72 -1.36 21.74
N GLN A 89 -18.26 -1.62 22.93
CA GLN A 89 -19.20 -2.71 23.21
C GLN A 89 -20.66 -2.27 23.38
N GLN A 90 -20.99 -1.02 23.06
CA GLN A 90 -22.36 -0.50 23.13
C GLN A 90 -22.99 -0.26 21.76
N CYS A 91 -24.30 -0.44 21.69
CA CYS A 91 -25.14 0.17 20.67
C CYS A 91 -25.60 1.56 21.13
N TYR A 92 -25.35 2.60 20.34
CA TYR A 92 -25.95 3.91 20.55
C TYR A 92 -27.41 3.90 20.08
N THR A 93 -28.31 4.45 20.90
CA THR A 93 -29.76 4.48 20.61
C THR A 93 -30.37 5.84 20.98
N ASP A 94 -31.57 6.14 20.45
CA ASP A 94 -32.37 7.33 20.80
C ASP A 94 -33.39 7.06 21.93
N ARG A 95 -33.30 5.90 22.60
CA ARG A 95 -34.27 5.49 23.61
C ARG A 95 -34.14 6.37 24.85
N ALA A 96 -35.29 6.71 25.46
CA ALA A 96 -35.35 7.46 26.71
C ALA A 96 -34.58 6.79 27.87
N SER A 97 -34.40 5.46 27.82
CA SER A 97 -33.57 4.70 28.75
C SER A 97 -32.07 5.02 28.67
N ASN A 98 -31.61 5.52 27.51
CA ASN A 98 -30.21 5.84 27.24
C ASN A 98 -29.94 7.35 27.20
N SER A 99 -30.94 8.18 26.86
CA SER A 99 -30.84 9.63 26.91
C SER A 99 -32.17 10.28 27.29
N HIS A 100 -32.18 11.09 28.35
CA HIS A 100 -33.36 11.89 28.74
C HIS A 100 -32.98 13.16 29.48
N LEU A 101 -33.91 14.11 29.57
CA LEU A 101 -33.75 15.31 30.39
C LEU A 101 -34.35 15.08 31.78
N GLN A 102 -33.60 15.44 32.82
CA GLN A 102 -34.03 15.35 34.21
C GLN A 102 -33.42 16.48 35.03
N ASP A 103 -34.26 17.19 35.80
CA ASP A 103 -33.83 18.22 36.76
C ASP A 103 -32.87 19.28 36.16
N GLY A 104 -33.20 19.73 34.93
CA GLY A 104 -32.44 20.72 34.17
C GLY A 104 -31.17 20.18 33.53
N LYS A 105 -31.03 18.86 33.34
CA LYS A 105 -29.81 18.21 32.86
C LYS A 105 -30.10 17.20 31.77
N LEU A 106 -29.16 17.01 30.86
CA LEU A 106 -29.11 15.84 29.99
C LEU A 106 -28.46 14.67 30.74
N ILE A 107 -29.14 13.53 30.80
CA ILE A 107 -28.63 12.30 31.36
C ILE A 107 -28.39 11.30 30.24
N ILE A 108 -27.14 10.93 30.00
CA ILE A 108 -26.74 9.82 29.12
C ILE A 108 -26.48 8.59 30.00
N THR A 109 -27.11 7.47 29.69
CA THR A 109 -27.04 6.24 30.49
C THR A 109 -26.57 5.06 29.66
N ALA A 110 -25.45 4.46 30.08
CA ALA A 110 -24.98 3.17 29.59
C ALA A 110 -25.62 2.03 30.38
N ARG A 111 -26.11 0.99 29.70
CA ARG A 111 -26.87 -0.13 30.31
C ARG A 111 -26.36 -1.45 29.76
N ARG A 112 -26.19 -2.44 30.64
CA ARG A 112 -25.99 -3.84 30.25
C ARG A 112 -27.32 -4.41 29.76
N GLU A 113 -27.45 -4.54 28.44
CA GLU A 113 -28.56 -5.20 27.76
C GLU A 113 -28.13 -5.54 26.34
N ASP A 114 -28.45 -6.75 25.88
CA ASP A 114 -28.16 -7.13 24.50
C ASP A 114 -29.07 -6.34 23.55
N PHE A 115 -28.48 -5.71 22.54
CA PHE A 115 -29.20 -4.91 21.55
C PHE A 115 -28.63 -5.14 20.16
N THR A 116 -29.52 -5.20 19.17
CA THR A 116 -29.15 -5.38 17.75
C THR A 116 -29.43 -4.10 16.99
N GLY A 117 -28.47 -3.64 16.21
CA GLY A 117 -28.59 -2.43 15.40
C GLY A 117 -27.55 -2.36 14.29
N PRO A 118 -27.55 -1.27 13.49
CA PRO A 118 -26.66 -1.08 12.35
C PRO A 118 -25.18 -1.24 12.67
N ASP A 119 -24.45 -2.05 11.90
CA ASP A 119 -23.00 -2.26 12.05
C ASP A 119 -22.22 -1.47 10.99
N ASN A 120 -22.33 -0.14 11.07
CA ASN A 120 -21.59 0.82 10.24
C ASN A 120 -21.73 2.24 10.84
N PRO A 121 -20.81 3.17 10.53
CA PRO A 121 -20.83 4.51 11.12
C PRO A 121 -22.06 5.32 10.70
N GLN A 122 -22.60 5.07 9.50
CA GLN A 122 -23.75 5.81 8.97
C GLN A 122 -25.09 5.43 9.62
N GLY A 123 -25.15 4.33 10.39
CA GLY A 123 -26.39 3.84 10.99
C GLY A 123 -27.35 3.18 9.99
N ASN A 124 -26.84 2.67 8.86
CA ASN A 124 -27.63 1.98 7.85
C ASN A 124 -27.93 0.53 8.29
N PRO A 125 -29.19 0.06 8.32
CA PRO A 125 -29.54 -1.29 8.76
C PRO A 125 -29.15 -2.43 7.77
N ALA A 126 -28.39 -2.16 6.70
CA ALA A 126 -27.97 -3.17 5.73
C ALA A 126 -27.06 -4.26 6.33
N SER A 127 -26.24 -3.90 7.32
CA SER A 127 -25.50 -4.83 8.18
C SER A 127 -25.86 -4.54 9.64
N THR A 128 -25.91 -5.57 10.48
CA THR A 128 -26.25 -5.42 11.90
C THR A 128 -25.36 -6.25 12.80
N ALA A 129 -25.05 -5.72 13.99
CA ALA A 129 -24.35 -6.41 15.06
C ALA A 129 -25.23 -6.46 16.32
N THR A 130 -24.97 -7.45 17.17
CA THR A 130 -25.57 -7.53 18.51
C THR A 130 -24.47 -7.27 19.53
N LEU A 131 -24.62 -6.21 20.32
CA LEU A 131 -23.66 -5.83 21.36
C LEU A 131 -24.29 -5.90 22.76
N PRO A 132 -23.49 -6.17 23.81
CA PRO A 132 -23.99 -6.43 25.17
C PRO A 132 -24.40 -5.18 25.96
N TYR A 133 -24.14 -3.99 25.43
CA TYR A 133 -24.49 -2.73 26.08
C TYR A 133 -25.29 -1.81 25.15
N THR A 134 -25.99 -0.86 25.76
CA THR A 134 -26.57 0.28 25.04
C THR A 134 -26.21 1.59 25.71
N SER A 135 -26.10 2.65 24.92
CA SER A 135 -25.84 4.01 25.40
C SER A 135 -26.46 5.04 24.43
N ALA A 136 -26.05 6.30 24.53
CA ALA A 136 -26.40 7.35 23.57
C ALA A 136 -25.18 8.18 23.18
N ARG A 137 -25.18 8.63 21.92
CA ARG A 137 -24.23 9.59 21.36
C ARG A 137 -25.03 10.67 20.63
N LEU A 138 -24.79 11.92 21.02
CA LEU A 138 -25.46 13.10 20.48
C LEU A 138 -24.46 13.93 19.70
N ARG A 139 -24.90 14.57 18.61
CA ARG A 139 -24.08 15.49 17.82
C ARG A 139 -24.82 16.77 17.44
N SER A 140 -24.09 17.89 17.36
CA SER A 140 -24.62 19.18 16.87
C SER A 140 -24.49 19.39 15.36
N LEU A 141 -24.02 18.38 14.62
CA LEU A 141 -23.77 18.45 13.18
C LEU A 141 -24.93 19.09 12.40
N ASN A 142 -24.63 20.15 11.64
CA ASN A 142 -25.56 20.98 10.86
C ASN A 142 -26.63 21.72 11.69
N LYS A 143 -26.42 21.82 13.01
CA LYS A 143 -27.29 22.47 14.00
C LYS A 143 -26.54 23.44 14.91
N GLY A 144 -25.22 23.31 14.93
CA GLY A 144 -24.26 24.18 15.57
C GLY A 144 -22.88 23.68 15.15
N ASP A 145 -22.25 24.41 14.24
CA ASP A 145 -20.93 24.12 13.69
C ASP A 145 -20.12 25.42 13.76
N TRP A 146 -18.92 25.35 14.31
CA TRP A 146 -18.12 26.52 14.65
C TRP A 146 -16.69 26.38 14.16
N THR A 147 -16.08 27.51 13.82
CA THR A 147 -14.63 27.64 13.68
C THR A 147 -14.19 28.66 14.71
N TYR A 148 -13.31 28.23 15.61
CA TYR A 148 -12.88 28.98 16.80
C TYR A 148 -13.99 29.21 17.83
N GLY A 149 -13.59 29.52 19.06
CA GLY A 149 -14.50 29.83 20.15
C GLY A 149 -14.07 29.25 21.49
N ARG A 150 -14.88 29.52 22.51
CA ARG A 150 -14.81 28.83 23.80
C ARG A 150 -16.01 27.90 23.95
N PHE A 151 -15.74 26.66 24.30
CA PHE A 151 -16.74 25.60 24.46
C PHE A 151 -16.76 25.17 25.91
N GLU A 152 -17.81 25.51 26.67
CA GLU A 152 -17.94 25.15 28.08
C GLU A 152 -19.03 24.09 28.27
N ILE A 153 -18.65 22.96 28.86
CA ILE A 153 -19.57 21.87 29.15
C ILE A 153 -19.43 21.52 30.63
N LYS A 154 -20.51 21.71 31.38
CA LYS A 154 -20.54 21.35 32.79
C LYS A 154 -21.14 19.97 32.96
N ALA A 155 -20.33 18.99 33.34
CA ALA A 155 -20.73 17.60 33.42
C ALA A 155 -20.24 16.93 34.71
N LYS A 156 -20.96 15.89 35.11
CA LYS A 156 -20.55 14.88 36.07
C LYS A 156 -20.33 13.57 35.32
N LEU A 157 -19.15 12.99 35.47
CA LEU A 157 -18.74 11.79 34.73
C LEU A 157 -19.18 10.50 35.45
N PRO A 158 -19.33 9.38 34.73
CA PRO A 158 -19.56 8.07 35.31
C PRO A 158 -18.29 7.50 35.97
N GLU A 159 -18.48 6.44 36.75
CA GLU A 159 -17.40 5.66 37.36
C GLU A 159 -17.44 4.19 36.91
N GLY A 160 -16.37 3.45 37.20
CA GLY A 160 -16.30 2.00 37.04
C GLY A 160 -15.50 1.56 35.82
N GLN A 161 -14.85 0.40 35.96
CA GLN A 161 -14.04 -0.24 34.93
C GLN A 161 -14.88 -0.55 33.67
N GLY A 162 -14.40 -0.10 32.52
CA GLY A 162 -15.03 -0.19 31.21
C GLY A 162 -15.89 1.02 30.84
N THR A 163 -15.97 2.08 31.65
CA THR A 163 -16.66 3.32 31.25
C THR A 163 -15.74 4.25 30.45
N TRP A 164 -16.29 4.91 29.42
CA TRP A 164 -15.57 5.89 28.61
C TRP A 164 -16.47 7.07 28.20
N PRO A 165 -16.66 8.08 29.07
CA PRO A 165 -17.32 9.34 28.72
C PRO A 165 -16.44 10.22 27.81
N ALA A 166 -17.06 10.88 26.83
CA ALA A 166 -16.37 11.83 25.96
C ALA A 166 -17.21 13.08 25.66
N ILE A 167 -16.53 14.23 25.65
CA ILE A 167 -16.98 15.54 25.17
C ILE A 167 -15.95 16.00 24.15
N TRP A 168 -16.35 16.11 22.89
CA TRP A 168 -15.39 16.20 21.79
C TRP A 168 -16.02 16.81 20.56
N MET A 169 -15.23 17.01 19.51
CA MET A 169 -15.65 17.67 18.28
C MET A 169 -15.04 17.01 17.04
N LEU A 170 -15.84 16.92 15.98
CA LEU A 170 -15.43 16.43 14.66
C LEU A 170 -15.67 17.49 13.57
N PRO A 171 -14.92 17.45 12.46
CA PRO A 171 -15.15 18.33 11.33
C PRO A 171 -16.53 18.09 10.73
N SER A 172 -17.14 19.17 10.25
CA SER A 172 -18.45 19.11 9.57
C SER A 172 -18.30 18.88 8.07
N ASP A 173 -17.20 19.35 7.49
CA ASP A 173 -17.01 19.45 6.04
C ASP A 173 -15.91 18.51 5.48
N TYR A 174 -15.07 17.89 6.33
CA TYR A 174 -13.99 16.96 5.94
C TYR A 174 -13.12 17.42 4.75
N VAL A 175 -12.68 18.69 4.78
CA VAL A 175 -11.96 19.36 3.67
C VAL A 175 -10.64 18.68 3.30
N TYR A 176 -9.95 18.09 4.27
CA TYR A 176 -8.64 17.47 4.09
C TYR A 176 -8.73 15.94 3.97
N GLY A 177 -9.87 15.41 3.53
CA GLY A 177 -10.10 13.98 3.44
C GLY A 177 -10.69 13.39 4.72
N SER A 178 -10.66 12.06 4.81
CA SER A 178 -11.28 11.32 5.91
C SER A 178 -10.54 11.52 7.24
N TRP A 179 -11.08 10.97 8.32
CA TRP A 179 -10.43 11.01 9.62
C TRP A 179 -9.04 10.32 9.57
N ALA A 180 -7.98 10.84 10.21
CA ALA A 180 -7.93 12.04 11.04
C ALA A 180 -7.38 13.28 10.30
N ALA A 181 -7.19 13.21 8.97
CA ALA A 181 -6.61 14.33 8.21
C ALA A 181 -7.43 15.62 8.33
N SER A 182 -8.75 15.50 8.52
CA SER A 182 -9.64 16.64 8.79
C SER A 182 -9.81 17.00 10.27
N GLY A 183 -9.10 16.34 11.17
CA GLY A 183 -8.99 16.70 12.59
C GLY A 183 -10.03 16.08 13.54
N GLU A 184 -9.72 16.12 14.84
CA GLU A 184 -10.58 15.84 15.99
C GLU A 184 -10.11 16.68 17.19
N ILE A 185 -11.04 17.23 17.96
CA ILE A 185 -10.74 17.98 19.20
C ILE A 185 -11.45 17.32 20.37
N ASP A 186 -10.69 16.66 21.24
CA ASP A 186 -11.21 16.10 22.48
C ASP A 186 -11.11 17.13 23.59
N ILE A 187 -12.26 17.68 23.97
CA ILE A 187 -12.38 18.65 25.06
C ILE A 187 -12.14 17.93 26.39
N MET A 188 -12.71 16.73 26.52
CA MET A 188 -12.54 15.87 27.67
C MET A 188 -12.86 14.43 27.30
N GLU A 189 -11.91 13.54 27.55
CA GLU A 189 -12.14 12.11 27.69
C GLU A 189 -11.71 11.62 29.06
N ALA A 190 -12.29 10.52 29.52
CA ALA A 190 -11.81 9.76 30.66
C ALA A 190 -12.15 8.28 30.47
N VAL A 191 -11.39 7.40 31.12
CA VAL A 191 -11.72 5.97 31.20
C VAL A 191 -11.61 5.50 32.64
N ASN A 192 -12.47 4.55 33.02
CA ASN A 192 -12.35 3.77 34.24
C ASN A 192 -12.24 4.57 35.55
N LEU A 193 -12.83 5.78 35.60
CA LEU A 193 -12.78 6.61 36.80
C LEU A 193 -13.25 5.82 38.03
N SER A 194 -12.60 6.04 39.18
CA SER A 194 -12.79 5.29 40.43
C SER A 194 -12.29 3.84 40.45
N ALA A 195 -11.86 3.24 39.32
CA ALA A 195 -11.15 1.96 39.33
C ALA A 195 -9.72 2.12 39.88
N ALA A 196 -9.00 1.02 40.11
CA ALA A 196 -7.59 1.10 40.48
C ALA A 196 -6.77 1.81 39.38
N SER A 197 -6.09 2.90 39.74
CA SER A 197 -5.24 3.63 38.81
C SER A 197 -4.03 2.78 38.40
N ASP A 198 -3.71 2.76 37.11
CA ASP A 198 -2.47 2.19 36.58
C ASP A 198 -1.30 3.21 36.56
N ASP A 199 -1.57 4.48 36.85
CA ASP A 199 -0.53 5.50 36.98
C ASP A 199 0.43 5.15 38.15
N PRO A 200 1.74 5.04 37.90
CA PRO A 200 2.73 4.86 38.96
C PRO A 200 2.71 5.97 40.03
N GLN A 201 2.24 7.17 39.68
CA GLN A 201 2.12 8.32 40.57
C GLN A 201 0.86 8.31 41.44
N ALA A 202 -0.08 7.40 41.18
CA ALA A 202 -1.34 7.37 41.94
C ALA A 202 -1.18 6.84 43.38
N GLU A 203 -0.06 6.18 43.71
CA GLU A 203 0.23 5.63 45.04
C GLU A 203 -0.92 4.77 45.63
N GLY A 204 -1.63 4.03 44.75
CA GLY A 204 -2.78 3.20 45.13
C GLY A 204 -4.11 3.95 45.24
N SER A 205 -4.16 5.21 44.82
CA SER A 205 -5.40 5.98 44.66
C SER A 205 -6.19 5.50 43.45
N ALA A 206 -7.49 5.79 43.47
CA ALA A 206 -8.37 5.48 42.34
C ALA A 206 -8.07 6.37 41.12
N GLU A 207 -8.38 5.87 39.94
CA GLU A 207 -8.27 6.60 38.67
C GLU A 207 -9.11 7.88 38.72
N ASN A 208 -8.49 8.99 38.33
CA ASN A 208 -9.07 10.32 38.43
C ASN A 208 -8.60 11.27 37.32
N ARG A 209 -7.94 10.75 36.29
CA ARG A 209 -7.45 11.53 35.17
C ARG A 209 -8.53 11.79 34.13
N VAL A 210 -8.50 12.99 33.58
CA VAL A 210 -9.18 13.35 32.33
C VAL A 210 -8.13 13.71 31.28
N TYR A 211 -8.49 13.66 30.00
CA TYR A 211 -7.57 13.82 28.89
C TYR A 211 -8.13 14.86 27.91
N GLY A 212 -7.24 15.75 27.44
CA GLY A 212 -7.50 16.63 26.32
C GLY A 212 -6.52 16.28 25.20
N THR A 213 -7.04 16.06 24.00
CA THR A 213 -6.31 15.45 22.88
C THR A 213 -6.70 16.10 21.56
N LEU A 214 -5.76 16.20 20.63
CA LEU A 214 -5.99 16.51 19.22
C LEU A 214 -5.59 15.30 18.37
N HIS A 215 -6.43 14.91 17.42
CA HIS A 215 -6.08 13.98 16.35
C HIS A 215 -5.97 14.73 15.02
N TYR A 216 -4.90 14.46 14.27
CA TYR A 216 -4.56 15.16 13.02
C TYR A 216 -3.56 14.32 12.20
N GLY A 217 -2.95 14.91 11.16
CA GLY A 217 -1.95 14.25 10.32
C GLY A 217 -2.52 13.76 8.99
N ARG A 218 -2.22 12.52 8.61
CA ARG A 218 -2.82 11.86 7.43
C ARG A 218 -4.11 11.12 7.81
N GLN A 219 -4.84 10.64 6.81
CA GLN A 219 -5.94 9.71 7.04
C GLN A 219 -5.41 8.41 7.69
N TRP A 220 -6.27 7.70 8.43
CA TRP A 220 -5.90 6.39 9.00
C TRP A 220 -5.33 5.46 7.91
N PRO A 221 -4.24 4.72 8.17
CA PRO A 221 -3.53 4.58 9.45
C PRO A 221 -2.42 5.60 9.71
N GLY A 222 -2.19 6.57 8.80
CA GLY A 222 -1.12 7.58 8.93
C GLY A 222 -1.45 8.76 9.84
N ASN A 223 -2.52 8.67 10.63
CA ASN A 223 -2.90 9.71 11.58
C ASN A 223 -1.95 9.72 12.79
N VAL A 224 -1.83 10.88 13.41
CA VAL A 224 -1.12 11.07 14.69
C VAL A 224 -2.05 11.75 15.70
N HIS A 225 -1.63 11.78 16.96
CA HIS A 225 -2.33 12.51 18.01
C HIS A 225 -1.35 13.09 19.02
N SER A 226 -1.78 14.12 19.74
CA SER A 226 -1.06 14.71 20.87
C SER A 226 -2.05 15.22 21.90
N GLY A 227 -1.73 15.03 23.17
CA GLY A 227 -2.60 15.39 24.27
C GLY A 227 -1.90 15.24 25.62
N THR A 228 -2.62 15.54 26.70
CA THR A 228 -2.11 15.33 28.05
C THR A 228 -3.21 14.96 29.03
N ALA A 229 -2.82 14.19 30.05
CA ALA A 229 -3.68 13.87 31.18
C ALA A 229 -3.69 15.03 32.19
N TYR A 230 -4.83 15.25 32.83
CA TYR A 230 -5.01 16.22 33.89
C TYR A 230 -5.66 15.60 35.13
N ARG A 231 -5.22 16.07 36.31
CA ARG A 231 -5.82 15.73 37.59
C ARG A 231 -6.35 16.98 38.25
N LEU A 232 -7.59 16.91 38.73
CA LEU A 232 -8.16 18.00 39.49
C LEU A 232 -7.39 18.24 40.81
N PRO A 233 -7.31 19.50 41.27
CA PRO A 233 -6.65 19.83 42.52
C PRO A 233 -7.13 18.99 43.70
N GLY A 234 -6.19 18.48 44.50
CA GLY A 234 -6.52 17.63 45.65
C GLY A 234 -6.93 16.20 45.29
N ASN A 235 -6.66 15.75 44.06
CA ASN A 235 -7.00 14.42 43.56
C ASN A 235 -8.51 14.12 43.55
N ILE A 236 -9.34 15.16 43.42
CA ILE A 236 -10.79 15.01 43.30
C ILE A 236 -11.09 14.13 42.08
N ASN A 237 -11.97 13.16 42.27
CA ASN A 237 -12.40 12.29 41.19
C ASN A 237 -13.54 12.98 40.40
N PRO A 238 -13.43 13.10 39.07
CA PRO A 238 -14.46 13.69 38.21
C PRO A 238 -15.86 13.04 38.34
N ALA A 239 -15.94 11.80 38.83
CA ALA A 239 -17.18 11.08 39.07
C ALA A 239 -17.86 11.43 40.40
N GLU A 240 -17.24 12.24 41.27
CA GLU A 240 -17.84 12.65 42.55
C GLU A 240 -18.77 13.86 42.40
N GLY A 241 -18.44 14.79 41.50
CA GLY A 241 -19.10 16.10 41.37
C GLY A 241 -19.30 16.57 39.93
N PHE A 242 -19.90 17.75 39.77
CA PHE A 242 -19.94 18.44 38.48
C PHE A 242 -18.71 19.32 38.34
N HIS A 243 -18.08 19.25 37.18
CA HIS A 243 -16.94 20.07 36.78
C HIS A 243 -17.23 20.71 35.43
N GLU A 244 -16.65 21.89 35.19
CA GLU A 244 -16.69 22.53 33.87
C GLU A 244 -15.46 22.09 33.07
N TYR A 245 -15.70 21.47 31.93
CA TYR A 245 -14.67 21.14 30.95
C TYR A 245 -14.77 22.13 29.81
N ALA A 246 -13.65 22.71 29.40
CA ALA A 246 -13.65 23.66 28.30
C ALA A 246 -12.41 23.60 27.44
N VAL A 247 -12.61 24.01 26.18
CA VAL A 247 -11.53 24.41 25.28
C VAL A 247 -11.72 25.86 24.84
N GLU A 248 -10.62 26.59 24.76
CA GLU A 248 -10.53 27.84 24.01
C GLU A 248 -9.73 27.56 22.74
N TRP A 249 -10.35 27.71 21.59
CA TRP A 249 -9.81 27.42 20.27
C TRP A 249 -9.73 28.71 19.45
N GLU A 250 -8.53 29.04 19.02
CA GLU A 250 -8.22 30.12 18.08
C GLU A 250 -7.31 29.61 16.96
N GLN A 251 -7.05 30.43 15.95
CA GLN A 251 -6.37 30.03 14.71
C GLN A 251 -5.06 29.26 14.91
N ASP A 252 -4.23 29.70 15.87
CA ASP A 252 -2.88 29.15 16.05
C ASP A 252 -2.72 28.41 17.39
N GLU A 253 -3.78 28.30 18.21
CA GLU A 253 -3.68 27.74 19.56
C GLU A 253 -4.99 27.11 20.04
N ILE A 254 -4.88 25.95 20.69
CA ILE A 254 -5.99 25.29 21.40
C ILE A 254 -5.56 25.08 22.85
N ARG A 255 -6.43 25.47 23.78
CA ARG A 255 -6.18 25.49 25.22
C ARG A 255 -7.26 24.71 25.96
N TRP A 256 -6.88 23.86 26.91
CA TRP A 256 -7.81 23.06 27.70
C TRP A 256 -7.92 23.54 29.13
N TYR A 257 -9.14 23.44 29.65
CA TYR A 257 -9.53 23.92 30.97
C TYR A 257 -10.38 22.89 31.72
N VAL A 258 -10.15 22.80 33.02
CA VAL A 258 -11.08 22.18 33.97
C VAL A 258 -11.33 23.15 35.12
N ASP A 259 -12.58 23.50 35.38
CA ASP A 259 -12.98 24.49 36.40
C ASP A 259 -12.19 25.81 36.29
N ASP A 260 -12.09 26.34 35.06
CA ASP A 260 -11.30 27.52 34.67
C ASP A 260 -9.78 27.42 34.87
N ILE A 261 -9.25 26.25 35.24
CA ILE A 261 -7.81 26.02 35.32
C ILE A 261 -7.29 25.65 33.93
N HIS A 262 -6.56 26.58 33.31
CA HIS A 262 -5.79 26.34 32.09
C HIS A 262 -4.68 25.32 32.38
N TYR A 263 -4.83 24.08 31.92
CA TYR A 263 -3.87 23.02 32.23
C TYR A 263 -2.98 22.63 31.06
N ALA A 264 -3.42 22.89 29.83
CA ALA A 264 -2.68 22.52 28.63
C ALA A 264 -2.92 23.50 27.48
N THR A 265 -1.86 23.74 26.71
CA THR A 265 -1.86 24.48 25.44
C THR A 265 -1.25 23.58 24.38
N GLN A 266 -1.79 23.60 23.16
CA GLN A 266 -1.08 23.20 21.96
C GLN A 266 -1.13 24.33 20.93
N THR A 267 -0.03 24.58 20.25
CA THR A 267 0.10 25.59 19.19
C THR A 267 0.19 24.96 17.81
N SER A 268 -0.07 25.74 16.76
CA SER A 268 -0.08 25.29 15.35
C SER A 268 1.25 24.71 14.86
N ASP A 269 2.36 25.03 15.52
CA ASP A 269 3.66 24.40 15.22
C ASP A 269 3.68 22.89 15.58
N GLY A 270 2.69 22.43 16.36
CA GLY A 270 2.54 21.05 16.78
C GLY A 270 1.47 20.27 16.03
N TRP A 271 0.78 20.81 15.04
CA TRP A 271 -0.16 20.01 14.24
C TRP A 271 -0.01 20.26 12.76
N TYR A 272 -0.54 19.34 11.97
CA TYR A 272 -0.58 19.46 10.52
C TYR A 272 -1.70 18.61 9.94
N SER A 273 -2.05 18.89 8.70
CA SER A 273 -2.88 18.02 7.87
C SER A 273 -2.13 17.65 6.60
N GLN A 274 -2.14 16.37 6.23
CA GLN A 274 -1.64 15.89 4.94
C GLN A 274 -2.66 14.98 4.27
N TYR A 275 -2.94 15.25 3.01
CA TYR A 275 -4.01 14.59 2.27
C TYR A 275 -3.66 14.47 0.79
N GLN A 276 -4.31 13.56 0.09
CA GLN A 276 -4.18 13.44 -1.36
C GLN A 276 -5.25 14.30 -2.03
N ASP A 277 -4.86 15.06 -3.06
CA ASP A 277 -5.81 15.74 -3.94
C ASP A 277 -6.49 14.75 -4.91
N ASP A 278 -7.40 15.27 -5.75
CA ASP A 278 -8.14 14.47 -6.74
C ASP A 278 -7.23 13.74 -7.75
N SER A 279 -5.95 14.13 -7.86
CA SER A 279 -4.94 13.48 -8.70
C SER A 279 -4.06 12.47 -7.95
N GLY A 280 -4.39 12.19 -6.68
CA GLY A 280 -3.65 11.27 -5.82
C GLY A 280 -2.33 11.85 -5.28
N GLN A 281 -2.06 13.13 -5.54
CA GLN A 281 -0.82 13.77 -5.10
C GLN A 281 -0.95 14.26 -3.65
N TRP A 282 0.06 13.97 -2.83
CA TRP A 282 0.12 14.42 -1.46
C TRP A 282 0.28 15.94 -1.38
N GLN A 283 -0.50 16.55 -0.48
CA GLN A 283 -0.48 17.97 -0.14
C GLN A 283 -0.35 18.10 1.38
N THR A 284 0.38 19.12 1.82
CA THR A 284 0.32 19.59 3.21
C THR A 284 -0.65 20.76 3.27
N GLY A 285 -1.61 20.71 4.20
CA GLY A 285 -2.56 21.78 4.45
C GLY A 285 -1.90 23.08 4.93
N ALA A 286 -2.71 24.11 5.14
CA ALA A 286 -2.25 25.37 5.75
C ALA A 286 -1.68 25.13 7.16
N ALA A 287 -0.90 26.07 7.68
CA ALA A 287 -0.22 25.92 8.98
C ALA A 287 -1.20 25.71 10.16
N ASP A 288 -2.41 26.25 10.06
CA ASP A 288 -3.49 26.10 11.03
C ASP A 288 -4.42 24.90 10.75
N ALA A 289 -4.18 24.14 9.67
CA ALA A 289 -4.94 22.94 9.33
C ALA A 289 -4.56 21.76 10.22
N PRO A 290 -5.52 20.91 10.64
CA PRO A 290 -6.90 20.87 10.18
C PRO A 290 -7.88 21.72 11.01
N PHE A 291 -7.42 22.41 12.05
CA PHE A 291 -8.26 23.15 13.00
C PHE A 291 -8.59 24.57 12.54
N ASN A 292 -8.65 24.78 11.23
CA ASN A 292 -9.08 25.99 10.55
C ASN A 292 -10.45 25.83 9.85
N GLU A 293 -11.08 24.66 10.00
CA GLU A 293 -12.40 24.33 9.43
C GLU A 293 -13.52 24.33 10.48
N ARG A 294 -14.76 24.07 10.07
CA ARG A 294 -15.91 24.03 10.99
C ARG A 294 -16.04 22.68 11.69
N PHE A 295 -16.17 22.70 13.02
CA PHE A 295 -16.35 21.53 13.86
C PHE A 295 -17.71 21.55 14.56
N HIS A 296 -18.27 20.36 14.81
CA HIS A 296 -19.50 20.16 15.56
C HIS A 296 -19.23 19.37 16.85
N LEU A 297 -20.03 19.60 17.88
CA LEU A 297 -19.89 18.93 19.18
C LEU A 297 -20.48 17.53 19.18
N LEU A 298 -19.86 16.64 19.95
CA LEU A 298 -20.31 15.31 20.29
C LEU A 298 -20.31 15.08 21.80
N LEU A 299 -21.32 14.37 22.29
CA LEU A 299 -21.49 13.97 23.69
C LEU A 299 -21.87 12.49 23.73
N ASN A 300 -21.07 11.65 24.38
CA ASN A 300 -21.38 10.23 24.52
C ASN A 300 -20.80 9.60 25.79
N LEU A 301 -21.32 8.40 26.07
CA LEU A 301 -20.74 7.48 27.04
C LEU A 301 -20.56 6.12 26.36
N ALA A 302 -19.33 5.80 25.97
CA ALA A 302 -18.95 4.49 25.46
C ALA A 302 -18.75 3.47 26.60
N VAL A 303 -18.73 2.19 26.23
CA VAL A 303 -18.47 1.05 27.12
C VAL A 303 -17.43 0.14 26.49
N GLY A 304 -16.35 -0.12 27.20
CA GLY A 304 -15.22 -0.92 26.71
C GLY A 304 -14.46 -0.21 25.60
N GLY A 305 -14.03 -0.97 24.59
CA GLY A 305 -13.15 -0.50 23.54
C GLY A 305 -11.67 -0.73 23.84
N SER A 306 -10.84 -0.61 22.80
CA SER A 306 -9.41 -0.93 22.82
C SER A 306 -8.62 -0.13 23.85
N TRP A 307 -9.10 1.04 24.29
CA TRP A 307 -8.48 1.79 25.37
C TRP A 307 -9.02 1.36 26.74
N ALA A 308 -10.28 1.64 27.05
CA ALA A 308 -10.84 1.43 28.39
C ALA A 308 -10.73 -0.02 28.88
N ALA A 309 -10.81 -1.02 27.98
CA ALA A 309 -10.69 -2.43 28.35
C ALA A 309 -9.25 -2.91 28.58
N ASN A 310 -8.22 -2.15 28.21
CA ASN A 310 -6.82 -2.58 28.26
C ASN A 310 -5.97 -1.83 29.29
N VAL A 311 -6.56 -0.87 30.01
CA VAL A 311 -5.89 -0.07 31.06
C VAL A 311 -6.57 -0.25 32.42
N ASN A 312 -5.95 0.24 33.49
CA ASN A 312 -6.44 0.07 34.88
C ASN A 312 -6.57 -1.41 35.31
N GLU A 313 -7.80 -1.89 35.55
CA GLU A 313 -8.06 -3.26 36.02
C GLU A 313 -8.24 -4.26 34.87
N THR A 314 -8.23 -3.80 33.61
CA THR A 314 -8.51 -4.56 32.38
C THR A 314 -9.92 -5.17 32.31
N GLY A 315 -10.43 -5.36 31.10
CA GLY A 315 -11.80 -5.81 30.85
C GLY A 315 -12.88 -4.77 31.18
N ILE A 316 -14.11 -5.25 31.35
CA ILE A 316 -15.30 -4.46 31.71
C ILE A 316 -15.90 -5.06 32.98
N ASP A 317 -16.10 -4.24 34.02
CA ASP A 317 -16.87 -4.66 35.19
C ASP A 317 -18.37 -4.50 34.90
N GLU A 318 -19.02 -5.58 34.49
CA GLU A 318 -20.46 -5.54 34.18
C GLU A 318 -21.31 -5.09 35.39
N SER A 319 -20.83 -5.30 36.62
CA SER A 319 -21.56 -4.97 37.85
C SER A 319 -21.60 -3.47 38.14
N ALA A 320 -20.72 -2.70 37.51
CA ALA A 320 -20.73 -1.24 37.58
C ALA A 320 -21.93 -0.62 36.85
N PHE A 321 -22.57 -1.33 35.91
CA PHE A 321 -23.64 -0.79 35.08
C PHE A 321 -25.04 -0.98 35.71
N PRO A 322 -25.96 0.00 35.57
CA PRO A 322 -25.90 1.14 34.65
C PRO A 322 -25.07 2.33 35.17
N GLN A 323 -24.38 2.99 34.25
CA GLN A 323 -23.56 4.18 34.51
C GLN A 323 -24.10 5.41 33.79
N ARG A 324 -23.88 6.60 34.37
CA ARG A 324 -24.49 7.85 33.90
C ARG A 324 -23.49 8.97 33.76
N MET A 325 -23.52 9.63 32.62
CA MET A 325 -22.95 10.95 32.43
C MET A 325 -24.09 11.98 32.53
N ALA A 326 -23.96 12.96 33.42
CA ALA A 326 -24.97 14.00 33.63
C ALA A 326 -24.40 15.36 33.23
N ILE A 327 -25.11 16.09 32.37
CA ILE A 327 -24.64 17.35 31.76
C ILE A 327 -25.61 18.46 32.12
N ASP A 328 -25.12 19.47 32.83
CA ASP A 328 -25.89 20.62 33.33
C ASP A 328 -26.14 21.64 32.20
N TYR A 329 -25.09 21.97 31.43
CA TYR A 329 -25.21 22.82 30.24
C TYR A 329 -24.10 22.57 29.24
N VAL A 330 -24.35 23.03 28.02
CA VAL A 330 -23.34 23.27 26.97
C VAL A 330 -23.47 24.72 26.54
N ARG A 331 -22.36 25.46 26.51
CA ARG A 331 -22.32 26.86 26.08
C ARG A 331 -21.16 27.07 25.12
N VAL A 332 -21.41 27.83 24.06
CA VAL A 332 -20.41 28.19 23.06
C VAL A 332 -20.34 29.70 22.94
N TYR A 333 -19.12 30.21 22.99
CA TYR A 333 -18.82 31.64 22.96
C TYR A 333 -17.91 31.96 21.79
N GLU A 334 -18.12 33.14 21.21
CA GLU A 334 -17.29 33.72 20.17
C GLU A 334 -16.45 34.86 20.76
N CYS A 335 -15.22 35.02 20.31
CA CYS A 335 -14.38 36.12 20.76
C CYS A 335 -14.82 37.43 20.10
N SER A 336 -15.29 38.39 20.89
CA SER A 336 -15.72 39.70 20.39
C SER A 336 -14.56 40.62 19.98
N VAL A 337 -13.32 40.30 20.36
CA VAL A 337 -12.11 41.06 19.97
C VAL A 337 -11.74 40.74 18.53
N ASN A 338 -11.61 39.45 18.18
CA ASN A 338 -11.36 39.01 16.81
C ASN A 338 -12.19 37.77 16.47
N PRO A 339 -13.44 37.95 16.00
CA PRO A 339 -14.32 36.82 15.66
C PRO A 339 -13.78 35.95 14.51
N SER A 340 -12.98 36.52 13.60
CA SER A 340 -12.48 35.79 12.44
C SER A 340 -11.38 34.77 12.74
N ASN A 341 -10.63 34.95 13.84
CA ASN A 341 -9.54 34.04 14.20
C ASN A 341 -9.54 33.61 15.67
N GLY A 342 -10.54 34.01 16.46
CA GLY A 342 -10.69 33.65 17.87
C GLY A 342 -9.76 34.38 18.85
N GLN A 343 -8.79 35.16 18.36
CA GLN A 343 -7.70 35.68 19.21
C GLN A 343 -8.11 36.87 20.08
N GLY A 344 -7.51 36.94 21.27
CA GLY A 344 -7.55 38.11 22.15
C GLY A 344 -8.58 38.05 23.27
N CYS A 345 -9.35 36.97 23.37
CA CYS A 345 -10.27 36.73 24.48
C CYS A 345 -9.78 35.66 25.47
N ALA A 346 -8.68 34.97 25.14
CA ALA A 346 -8.24 33.80 25.86
C ALA A 346 -7.80 34.08 27.30
N THR A 347 -8.07 33.13 28.19
CA THR A 347 -7.59 33.16 29.58
C THR A 347 -6.36 32.27 29.71
N VAL A 348 -5.17 32.88 29.79
CA VAL A 348 -3.90 32.15 29.74
C VAL A 348 -3.24 32.09 31.12
N ASP A 349 -3.00 30.87 31.62
CA ASP A 349 -2.02 30.61 32.68
C ASP A 349 -0.66 30.25 32.07
N ALA A 350 0.38 30.99 32.44
CA ALA A 350 1.76 30.76 31.98
C ALA A 350 2.39 29.46 32.52
N ASN A 351 1.72 28.76 33.45
CA ASN A 351 2.17 27.47 33.98
C ASN A 351 1.44 26.28 33.36
N ALA A 352 0.53 26.50 32.41
CA ALA A 352 -0.09 25.41 31.66
C ALA A 352 0.96 24.59 30.92
N GLN A 353 0.69 23.30 30.77
CA GLN A 353 1.59 22.41 30.05
C GLN A 353 1.53 22.70 28.56
N GLU A 354 2.68 22.98 27.96
CA GLU A 354 2.83 22.92 26.50
C GLU A 354 2.77 21.46 26.07
N VAL A 355 1.77 21.12 25.26
CA VAL A 355 1.62 19.80 24.64
C VAL A 355 2.45 19.80 23.37
N PRO A 356 3.58 19.07 23.33
CA PRO A 356 4.34 18.94 22.10
C PRO A 356 3.49 18.18 21.09
N GLY A 357 3.50 18.67 19.86
CA GLY A 357 2.83 18.01 18.76
C GLY A 357 3.81 17.37 17.77
N HIS A 358 3.31 17.07 16.57
CA HIS A 358 4.10 16.45 15.49
C HIS A 358 4.30 17.42 14.33
N THR A 359 5.44 17.31 13.66
CA THR A 359 5.71 18.02 12.41
C THR A 359 5.27 17.19 11.20
N PRO A 360 4.84 17.82 10.09
CA PRO A 360 4.48 17.09 8.89
C PRO A 360 5.70 16.31 8.36
N PRO A 361 5.56 15.02 7.99
CA PRO A 361 6.63 14.29 7.32
C PRO A 361 6.87 14.87 5.92
N ASP A 362 8.08 14.70 5.39
CA ASP A 362 8.42 15.15 4.04
C ASP A 362 7.57 14.40 3.00
N ILE A 363 6.92 15.14 2.11
CA ILE A 363 6.27 14.54 0.94
C ILE A 363 7.36 14.19 -0.07
N SER A 364 7.79 12.93 -0.04
CA SER A 364 8.69 12.41 -1.06
C SER A 364 7.91 12.10 -2.33
N PRO A 365 8.48 12.37 -3.53
CA PRO A 365 7.88 11.91 -4.76
C PRO A 365 7.71 10.40 -4.67
N GLN A 366 6.56 9.92 -5.11
CA GLN A 366 6.24 8.51 -5.08
C GLN A 366 7.36 7.70 -5.71
N THR A 367 7.85 6.68 -5.00
CA THR A 367 8.90 5.83 -5.53
C THR A 367 8.25 4.87 -6.52
N LYS A 368 8.51 5.07 -7.82
CA LYS A 368 8.15 4.08 -8.83
C LYS A 368 9.20 2.99 -8.87
N VAL A 369 8.79 1.76 -8.61
CA VAL A 369 9.65 0.58 -8.79
C VAL A 369 9.77 0.34 -10.29
N ARG A 370 11.01 0.45 -10.76
CA ARG A 370 11.37 0.24 -12.16
C ARG A 370 12.28 -0.95 -12.28
N GLY A 371 12.16 -1.65 -13.39
CA GLY A 371 13.05 -2.75 -13.77
C GLY A 371 12.33 -4.09 -13.83
N PRO A 372 12.97 -5.09 -14.45
CA PRO A 372 12.40 -6.42 -14.58
C PRO A 372 12.41 -7.20 -13.26
N LEU A 373 13.06 -6.68 -12.22
CA LEU A 373 13.26 -7.33 -10.94
C LEU A 373 13.16 -6.34 -9.78
N TYR A 374 12.39 -6.68 -8.77
CA TYR A 374 12.28 -5.96 -7.51
C TYR A 374 12.34 -6.94 -6.35
N ASN A 375 13.50 -7.03 -5.71
CA ASN A 375 13.71 -7.88 -4.54
C ASN A 375 13.10 -7.21 -3.31
N LEU A 376 12.18 -7.93 -2.64
CA LEU A 376 11.61 -7.51 -1.35
C LEU A 376 12.45 -8.07 -0.20
N PHE A 377 12.86 -9.34 -0.31
CA PHE A 377 13.64 -10.04 0.69
C PHE A 377 14.54 -11.08 0.02
N ASP A 378 15.86 -10.91 0.15
CA ASP A 378 16.91 -11.82 -0.34
C ASP A 378 18.08 -11.74 0.66
N ASP A 379 18.10 -12.66 1.63
CA ASP A 379 18.89 -12.64 2.88
C ASP A 379 18.64 -11.43 3.80
N GLU A 380 18.33 -10.27 3.23
CA GLU A 380 17.96 -9.04 3.89
C GLU A 380 16.68 -8.45 3.28
N LEU A 381 15.92 -7.75 4.12
CA LEU A 381 14.75 -6.98 3.69
C LEU A 381 15.22 -5.73 2.93
N ALA A 382 14.56 -5.41 1.82
CA ALA A 382 14.87 -4.21 1.05
C ALA A 382 14.83 -2.96 1.95
N ALA A 383 15.83 -2.07 1.81
CA ALA A 383 16.09 -0.99 2.78
C ALA A 383 14.94 0.00 3.00
N GLN A 384 14.02 0.11 2.05
CA GLN A 384 12.82 0.96 2.10
C GLN A 384 11.61 0.27 2.73
N LEU A 385 11.72 -1.01 3.09
CA LEU A 385 10.65 -1.81 3.66
C LEU A 385 10.90 -2.10 5.14
N THR A 386 9.81 -2.31 5.88
CA THR A 386 9.83 -2.80 7.27
C THR A 386 8.86 -3.96 7.43
N PHE A 387 9.18 -4.91 8.31
CA PHE A 387 8.20 -5.90 8.75
C PHE A 387 7.24 -5.29 9.76
N ASP A 388 5.94 -5.46 9.56
CA ASP A 388 4.91 -5.07 10.51
C ASP A 388 3.76 -6.09 10.50
N THR A 389 2.89 -6.07 11.51
CA THR A 389 1.88 -7.11 11.72
C THR A 389 0.54 -6.54 12.14
N TYR A 390 -0.54 -7.16 11.67
CA TYR A 390 -1.84 -7.07 12.34
C TYR A 390 -1.96 -8.31 13.23
N ASN A 391 -1.93 -8.12 14.56
CA ASN A 391 -1.82 -9.23 15.50
C ASN A 391 -2.67 -9.01 16.77
N PRO A 392 -4.01 -8.92 16.63
CA PRO A 392 -4.90 -8.50 17.71
C PRO A 392 -4.97 -9.48 18.89
N ASP A 393 -4.67 -10.76 18.67
CA ASP A 393 -4.71 -11.82 19.67
C ASP A 393 -3.31 -12.36 20.03
N ALA A 394 -2.25 -11.68 19.60
CA ALA A 394 -0.84 -12.09 19.78
C ALA A 394 -0.55 -13.52 19.31
N SER A 395 -1.29 -14.01 18.31
CA SER A 395 -1.21 -15.39 17.83
C SER A 395 -0.27 -15.57 16.64
N LEU A 396 0.18 -14.48 16.03
CA LEU A 396 1.19 -14.45 14.98
C LEU A 396 2.57 -14.08 15.53
N SER A 397 3.61 -14.75 15.05
CA SER A 397 5.01 -14.34 15.23
C SER A 397 5.83 -14.58 13.96
N TYR A 398 6.94 -13.87 13.82
CA TYR A 398 7.90 -14.08 12.75
C TYR A 398 9.34 -14.03 13.27
N ALA A 399 10.26 -14.66 12.56
CA ALA A 399 11.68 -14.65 12.86
C ALA A 399 12.51 -14.79 11.58
N LEU A 400 13.68 -14.15 11.56
CA LEU A 400 14.70 -14.44 10.55
C LEU A 400 15.52 -15.64 11.01
N GLN A 401 15.78 -16.57 10.11
CA GLN A 401 16.49 -17.81 10.39
C GLN A 401 17.67 -17.98 9.43
N ASP A 402 18.88 -17.95 10.00
CA ASP A 402 20.11 -18.22 9.24
C ASP A 402 20.27 -19.72 8.97
N HIS A 403 20.72 -20.04 7.76
CA HIS A 403 21.13 -21.37 7.36
C HIS A 403 22.38 -21.31 6.48
N ALA A 404 22.94 -22.47 6.12
CA ALA A 404 24.17 -22.57 5.33
C ALA A 404 24.08 -21.97 3.90
N GLY A 405 22.90 -21.46 3.51
CA GLY A 405 22.63 -20.95 2.17
C GLY A 405 21.91 -19.60 2.17
N GLY A 406 21.93 -18.86 3.29
CA GLY A 406 21.25 -17.57 3.41
C GLY A 406 20.46 -17.40 4.70
N THR A 407 19.59 -16.40 4.70
CA THR A 407 18.67 -16.08 5.79
C THR A 407 17.23 -16.13 5.26
N SER A 408 16.38 -16.92 5.89
CA SER A 408 14.97 -17.07 5.53
C SER A 408 14.03 -16.38 6.53
N LEU A 409 12.79 -16.14 6.11
CA LEU A 409 11.72 -15.60 6.94
C LEU A 409 10.77 -16.71 7.40
N VAL A 410 10.75 -17.00 8.70
CA VAL A 410 9.81 -17.93 9.32
C VAL A 410 8.58 -17.15 9.82
N VAL A 411 7.39 -17.61 9.44
CA VAL A 411 6.10 -17.06 9.90
C VAL A 411 5.33 -18.16 10.62
N ARG A 412 4.93 -17.90 11.86
CA ARG A 412 4.21 -18.84 12.71
C ARG A 412 2.90 -18.23 13.18
N GLN A 413 1.81 -18.87 12.80
CA GLN A 413 0.46 -18.57 13.26
C GLN A 413 -0.03 -19.68 14.19
N THR A 414 -0.55 -19.32 15.35
CA THR A 414 -1.11 -20.26 16.35
C THR A 414 -2.62 -20.12 16.54
N GLY A 415 -3.18 -18.98 16.13
CA GLY A 415 -4.61 -18.65 16.22
C GLY A 415 -5.27 -18.58 14.84
N ASN A 416 -6.44 -17.94 14.78
CA ASN A 416 -7.22 -17.81 13.54
C ASN A 416 -7.15 -16.42 12.90
N THR A 417 -6.45 -15.48 13.53
CA THR A 417 -6.39 -14.08 13.11
C THR A 417 -4.97 -13.57 13.17
N GLY A 418 -4.55 -12.89 12.11
CA GLY A 418 -3.28 -12.17 12.08
C GLY A 418 -2.64 -12.23 10.69
N ASN A 419 -1.81 -11.23 10.38
CA ASN A 419 -0.97 -11.25 9.20
C ASN A 419 0.37 -10.54 9.45
N LEU A 420 1.36 -10.92 8.66
CA LEU A 420 2.65 -10.23 8.53
C LEU A 420 2.64 -9.48 7.20
N TYR A 421 3.20 -8.28 7.15
CA TYR A 421 3.34 -7.56 5.89
C TYR A 421 4.66 -6.80 5.79
N LEU A 422 5.09 -6.60 4.55
CA LEU A 422 6.26 -5.83 4.18
C LEU A 422 5.76 -4.43 3.82
N HIS A 423 5.93 -3.51 4.76
CA HIS A 423 5.41 -2.15 4.71
C HIS A 423 6.42 -1.18 4.09
N ALA A 424 5.98 -0.34 3.16
CA ALA A 424 6.75 0.79 2.66
C ALA A 424 6.34 2.06 3.40
N ALA A 425 7.32 2.83 3.90
CA ALA A 425 7.06 4.06 4.65
C ALA A 425 6.26 5.11 3.85
N GLU A 426 6.40 5.09 2.52
CA GLU A 426 5.59 5.84 1.59
C GLU A 426 5.06 4.89 0.51
N ALA A 427 3.90 5.21 -0.06
CA ALA A 427 3.31 4.40 -1.11
C ALA A 427 4.27 4.25 -2.31
N VAL A 428 4.26 3.07 -2.91
CA VAL A 428 5.15 2.66 -3.99
C VAL A 428 4.33 2.43 -5.26
N ASP A 429 4.79 2.98 -6.39
CA ASP A 429 4.18 2.72 -7.70
C ASP A 429 4.83 1.47 -8.31
N MET A 430 4.02 0.42 -8.44
CA MET A 430 4.35 -0.89 -9.01
C MET A 430 3.60 -1.15 -10.33
N SER A 431 3.07 -0.11 -10.97
CA SER A 431 2.25 -0.21 -12.20
C SER A 431 2.95 -0.93 -13.35
N ASP A 432 4.28 -0.88 -13.43
CA ASP A 432 5.07 -1.58 -14.47
C ASP A 432 4.95 -3.11 -14.38
N TYR A 433 4.55 -3.65 -13.22
CA TYR A 433 4.32 -5.09 -13.01
C TYR A 433 2.90 -5.55 -13.36
N ALA A 434 2.01 -4.66 -13.81
CA ALA A 434 0.59 -4.97 -14.01
C ALA A 434 0.33 -6.17 -14.95
N GLN A 435 1.08 -6.27 -16.05
CA GLN A 435 0.92 -7.33 -17.04
C GLN A 435 2.03 -8.39 -16.98
N LEU A 436 3.28 -7.95 -16.84
CA LEU A 436 4.46 -8.82 -16.88
C LEU A 436 4.86 -9.35 -15.50
N GLY A 437 4.39 -8.74 -14.42
CA GLY A 437 4.86 -9.06 -13.08
C GLY A 437 4.36 -10.39 -12.56
N GLN A 438 5.28 -11.15 -11.99
CA GLN A 438 5.02 -12.28 -11.11
C GLN A 438 5.59 -11.97 -9.73
N LEU A 439 4.82 -12.22 -8.69
CA LEU A 439 5.36 -12.37 -7.34
C LEU A 439 5.94 -13.78 -7.21
N LYS A 440 7.25 -13.87 -6.99
CA LYS A 440 8.01 -15.11 -6.85
C LYS A 440 8.61 -15.19 -5.45
N PHE A 441 8.52 -16.37 -4.83
CA PHE A 441 9.19 -16.68 -3.55
C PHE A 441 9.37 -18.19 -3.40
N ALA A 442 10.40 -18.60 -2.68
CA ALA A 442 10.54 -19.97 -2.21
C ALA A 442 9.65 -20.15 -0.96
N LEU A 443 8.93 -21.26 -0.89
CA LEU A 443 8.04 -21.61 0.22
C LEU A 443 8.35 -23.01 0.72
N ARG A 444 8.48 -23.14 2.04
CA ARG A 444 8.51 -24.42 2.75
C ARG A 444 7.46 -24.42 3.86
N VAL A 445 6.66 -25.49 3.95
CA VAL A 445 5.64 -25.64 4.99
C VAL A 445 6.18 -26.52 6.11
N LEU A 446 6.38 -25.94 7.29
CA LEU A 446 6.96 -26.59 8.45
C LEU A 446 5.90 -27.32 9.29
N ASP A 447 4.74 -26.71 9.48
CA ASP A 447 3.57 -27.34 10.13
C ASP A 447 2.27 -26.84 9.50
N ASN A 448 1.41 -27.78 9.10
CA ASN A 448 0.03 -27.50 8.72
C ASN A 448 -0.93 -28.58 9.26
N SER A 449 -0.71 -29.01 10.50
CA SER A 449 -1.55 -30.01 11.17
C SER A 449 -3.02 -29.60 11.32
N ALA A 450 -3.32 -28.30 11.28
CA ALA A 450 -4.67 -27.73 11.33
C ALA A 450 -5.38 -27.64 9.96
N ALA A 451 -4.69 -27.99 8.86
CA ALA A 451 -5.21 -27.85 7.49
C ALA A 451 -5.65 -26.42 7.14
N SER A 452 -4.86 -25.43 7.57
CA SER A 452 -5.02 -24.02 7.27
C SER A 452 -4.59 -23.71 5.83
N GLY A 453 -5.14 -22.64 5.25
CA GLY A 453 -4.70 -22.05 3.99
C GLY A 453 -3.72 -20.89 4.21
N LEU A 454 -3.14 -20.42 3.11
CA LEU A 454 -2.28 -19.24 3.06
C LEU A 454 -2.80 -18.28 2.00
N LEU A 455 -3.06 -17.04 2.42
CA LEU A 455 -3.33 -15.94 1.52
C LEU A 455 -2.11 -15.05 1.40
N ILE A 456 -1.90 -14.52 0.21
CA ILE A 456 -1.04 -13.37 -0.02
C ILE A 456 -1.87 -12.20 -0.52
N LYS A 457 -1.42 -10.97 -0.26
CA LYS A 457 -2.14 -9.77 -0.70
C LYS A 457 -1.20 -8.67 -1.18
N LEU A 458 -1.75 -7.86 -2.08
CA LEU A 458 -1.31 -6.49 -2.34
C LEU A 458 -2.27 -5.53 -1.65
N ASP A 459 -1.74 -4.47 -1.04
CA ASP A 459 -2.53 -3.53 -0.23
C ASP A 459 -2.05 -2.09 -0.46
N SER A 460 -2.95 -1.27 -1.00
CA SER A 460 -2.78 0.18 -1.22
C SER A 460 -3.61 1.01 -0.22
N GLY A 461 -3.96 0.42 0.92
CA GLY A 461 -4.79 1.02 1.96
C GLY A 461 -6.23 0.51 1.89
N TRP A 462 -6.78 0.13 3.05
CA TRP A 462 -8.15 -0.37 3.13
C TRP A 462 -9.18 0.65 2.59
N PRO A 463 -10.17 0.23 1.77
CA PRO A 463 -10.48 -1.13 1.34
C PRO A 463 -9.80 -1.61 0.05
N ALA A 464 -8.87 -0.85 -0.52
CA ALA A 464 -8.12 -1.17 -1.74
C ALA A 464 -7.05 -2.25 -1.48
N VAL A 465 -7.51 -3.48 -1.37
CA VAL A 465 -6.70 -4.69 -1.12
C VAL A 465 -7.10 -5.76 -2.13
N SER A 466 -6.15 -6.60 -2.51
CA SER A 466 -6.36 -7.68 -3.47
C SER A 466 -5.77 -8.99 -2.94
N ASP A 467 -6.63 -10.00 -2.76
CA ASP A 467 -6.31 -11.29 -2.15
C ASP A 467 -5.95 -12.35 -3.21
N TYR A 468 -5.03 -13.26 -2.87
CA TYR A 468 -4.76 -14.47 -3.65
C TYR A 468 -4.48 -15.69 -2.75
N ASP A 469 -5.16 -16.81 -3.03
CA ASP A 469 -4.96 -18.07 -2.32
C ASP A 469 -3.74 -18.83 -2.85
N VAL A 470 -2.75 -19.07 -1.99
CA VAL A 470 -1.54 -19.83 -2.31
C VAL A 470 -1.76 -21.31 -2.04
N SER A 471 -1.44 -22.15 -3.02
CA SER A 471 -1.42 -23.61 -2.83
C SER A 471 -0.22 -24.02 -1.98
N LEU A 472 -0.46 -24.79 -0.92
CA LEU A 472 0.57 -25.20 0.03
C LEU A 472 1.17 -26.58 -0.31
N PRO A 473 2.50 -26.68 -0.53
CA PRO A 473 3.19 -27.96 -0.62
C PRO A 473 3.36 -28.58 0.78
N LEU A 474 2.86 -29.80 0.99
CA LEU A 474 2.79 -30.45 2.32
C LEU A 474 3.87 -31.52 2.55
N ASP A 475 5.00 -31.41 1.87
CA ASP A 475 6.12 -32.37 1.93
C ASP A 475 7.32 -31.87 2.76
N ASN A 476 7.23 -30.64 3.32
CA ASN A 476 8.31 -29.99 4.07
C ASN A 476 9.60 -29.79 3.27
N GLU A 477 9.48 -29.72 1.94
CA GLU A 477 10.57 -29.34 1.04
C GLU A 477 10.38 -27.91 0.55
N TRP A 478 11.42 -27.35 -0.08
CA TRP A 478 11.35 -26.04 -0.71
C TRP A 478 10.68 -26.14 -2.08
N HIS A 479 9.71 -25.25 -2.33
CA HIS A 479 9.05 -25.11 -3.63
C HIS A 479 9.07 -23.66 -4.08
N GLN A 480 9.28 -23.42 -5.37
CA GLN A 480 9.14 -22.11 -5.96
C GLN A 480 7.65 -21.82 -6.18
N VAL A 481 7.15 -20.74 -5.58
CA VAL A 481 5.85 -20.16 -5.88
C VAL A 481 6.05 -19.02 -6.88
N SER A 482 5.14 -18.93 -7.86
CA SER A 482 5.06 -17.85 -8.83
C SER A 482 3.59 -17.49 -9.05
N VAL A 483 3.20 -16.25 -8.78
CA VAL A 483 1.83 -15.76 -8.90
C VAL A 483 1.79 -14.52 -9.78
N PRO A 484 1.01 -14.50 -10.88
CA PRO A 484 0.88 -13.32 -11.71
C PRO A 484 0.24 -12.17 -10.93
N VAL A 485 0.84 -10.98 -10.98
CA VAL A 485 0.31 -9.76 -10.32
C VAL A 485 -1.12 -9.48 -10.79
N ALA A 486 -1.39 -9.64 -12.09
CA ALA A 486 -2.74 -9.51 -12.64
C ALA A 486 -3.77 -10.43 -11.96
N GLN A 487 -3.38 -11.65 -11.55
CA GLN A 487 -4.28 -12.57 -10.83
C GLN A 487 -4.48 -12.17 -9.38
N ILE A 488 -3.45 -11.63 -8.71
CA ILE A 488 -3.58 -11.06 -7.37
C ILE A 488 -4.59 -9.91 -7.43
N ILE A 489 -4.36 -8.93 -8.33
CA ILE A 489 -5.25 -7.78 -8.49
C ILE A 489 -6.69 -8.23 -8.77
N ALA A 490 -6.90 -9.17 -9.69
CA ALA A 490 -8.23 -9.69 -10.06
C ALA A 490 -8.96 -10.41 -8.92
N GLY A 491 -8.25 -10.92 -7.90
CA GLY A 491 -8.86 -11.54 -6.73
C GLY A 491 -9.70 -10.58 -5.89
N GLY A 492 -9.35 -9.28 -5.91
CA GLY A 492 -10.06 -8.22 -5.19
C GLY A 492 -10.09 -8.42 -3.66
N ASN A 493 -10.90 -7.62 -2.97
CA ASN A 493 -11.03 -7.71 -1.52
C ASN A 493 -12.22 -8.59 -1.11
N ARG A 494 -11.95 -9.74 -0.47
CA ARG A 494 -12.99 -10.68 -0.02
C ARG A 494 -13.97 -10.10 1.01
N TYR A 495 -13.54 -9.09 1.75
CA TYR A 495 -14.33 -8.43 2.80
C TYR A 495 -15.01 -7.14 2.31
N ALA A 496 -14.53 -6.57 1.21
CA ALA A 496 -15.12 -5.39 0.58
C ALA A 496 -15.25 -5.60 -0.95
N PRO A 497 -16.19 -6.45 -1.41
CA PRO A 497 -16.33 -6.80 -2.82
C PRO A 497 -16.45 -5.57 -3.72
N GLY A 498 -15.73 -5.57 -4.84
CA GLY A 498 -15.66 -4.45 -5.78
C GLY A 498 -14.51 -3.47 -5.54
N ASN A 499 -13.69 -3.70 -4.51
CA ASN A 499 -12.43 -3.00 -4.30
C ASN A 499 -11.25 -3.90 -4.66
N ASN A 500 -10.20 -3.29 -5.21
CA ASN A 500 -8.96 -3.94 -5.63
C ASN A 500 -7.79 -3.06 -5.19
N ALA A 501 -6.62 -3.67 -4.98
CA ALA A 501 -5.40 -2.90 -4.76
C ALA A 501 -5.07 -2.04 -5.99
N ASP A 502 -4.58 -0.84 -5.75
CA ASP A 502 -4.08 0.08 -6.77
C ASP A 502 -2.56 -0.02 -6.86
N LEU A 503 -2.07 -0.55 -7.98
CA LEU A 503 -0.63 -0.69 -8.22
C LEU A 503 0.09 0.66 -8.25
N ASN A 504 -0.60 1.77 -8.49
CA ASN A 504 0.00 3.09 -8.42
C ASN A 504 0.12 3.62 -7.00
N SER A 505 -0.19 2.86 -5.94
CA SER A 505 -0.17 3.39 -4.55
C SER A 505 0.00 2.31 -3.47
N ILE A 506 0.77 1.25 -3.74
CA ILE A 506 0.97 0.13 -2.82
C ILE A 506 1.69 0.57 -1.54
N ILE A 507 1.10 0.32 -0.37
CA ILE A 507 1.70 0.61 0.95
C ILE A 507 2.25 -0.64 1.62
N ASN A 508 1.65 -1.80 1.38
CA ASN A 508 2.20 -3.08 1.81
C ASN A 508 2.48 -3.92 0.57
N THR A 509 3.76 -4.06 0.22
CA THR A 509 4.21 -4.72 -1.01
C THR A 509 4.00 -6.22 -0.99
N LEU A 510 3.79 -6.81 0.19
CA LEU A 510 3.35 -8.18 0.36
C LEU A 510 2.69 -8.32 1.73
N VAL A 511 1.47 -8.83 1.78
CA VAL A 511 0.83 -9.31 3.02
C VAL A 511 0.80 -10.84 2.99
N ILE A 512 1.16 -11.48 4.10
CA ILE A 512 1.19 -12.93 4.31
C ILE A 512 0.17 -13.24 5.41
N GLU A 513 -0.92 -13.92 5.07
CA GLU A 513 -2.07 -14.14 5.95
C GLU A 513 -2.45 -15.63 6.00
N PRO A 514 -1.95 -16.38 6.99
CA PRO A 514 -2.46 -17.72 7.27
C PRO A 514 -3.93 -17.67 7.72
N SER A 515 -4.76 -18.59 7.25
CA SER A 515 -6.19 -18.64 7.61
C SER A 515 -6.46 -19.30 8.98
N GLY A 516 -5.42 -19.70 9.69
CA GLY A 516 -5.46 -20.53 10.89
C GLY A 516 -4.04 -20.94 11.31
N PRO A 517 -3.91 -21.87 12.29
CA PRO A 517 -2.60 -22.34 12.74
C PRO A 517 -1.79 -22.92 11.58
N LEU A 518 -0.59 -22.36 11.37
CA LEU A 518 0.30 -22.66 10.24
C LEU A 518 1.71 -22.19 10.57
N GLU A 519 2.73 -22.97 10.22
CA GLU A 519 4.13 -22.55 10.30
C GLU A 519 4.77 -22.73 8.92
N ILE A 520 5.23 -21.62 8.34
CA ILE A 520 5.84 -21.58 7.01
C ILE A 520 7.17 -20.84 7.06
N GLU A 521 7.97 -21.08 6.03
CA GLU A 521 9.23 -20.41 5.82
C GLU A 521 9.30 -19.93 4.37
N LEU A 522 9.69 -18.68 4.19
CA LEU A 522 9.77 -18.00 2.91
C LEU A 522 11.19 -17.48 2.67
N ASP A 523 11.59 -17.46 1.41
CA ASP A 523 12.89 -16.91 1.00
C ASP A 523 12.81 -16.40 -0.46
N ASN A 524 13.78 -15.60 -0.90
CA ASN A 524 13.90 -15.08 -2.27
C ASN A 524 12.62 -14.40 -2.78
N ILE A 525 12.01 -13.54 -1.95
CA ILE A 525 10.73 -12.85 -2.23
C ILE A 525 10.98 -11.66 -3.16
N ARG A 526 10.39 -11.69 -4.35
CA ARG A 526 10.61 -10.67 -5.38
C ARG A 526 9.47 -10.55 -6.37
N TYR A 527 9.36 -9.39 -7.01
CA TYR A 527 8.60 -9.22 -8.23
C TYR A 527 9.52 -9.33 -9.44
N GLU A 528 9.12 -10.10 -10.44
CA GLU A 528 9.93 -10.39 -11.62
C GLU A 528 9.07 -10.33 -12.88
N PHE A 529 9.59 -9.77 -13.97
CA PHE A 529 8.93 -9.86 -15.27
C PHE A 529 9.02 -11.28 -15.81
N ASP A 530 7.89 -11.86 -16.17
CA ASP A 530 7.81 -13.21 -16.71
C ASP A 530 6.67 -13.29 -17.74
N THR A 531 7.03 -13.66 -18.96
CA THR A 531 6.09 -13.84 -20.07
C THR A 531 5.60 -15.28 -20.21
N THR A 532 6.09 -16.20 -19.38
CA THR A 532 5.73 -17.62 -19.43
C THR A 532 4.24 -17.80 -19.20
N GLY A 533 3.58 -18.48 -20.13
CA GLY A 533 2.14 -18.77 -20.06
C GLY A 533 1.23 -17.63 -20.52
N LEU A 534 1.78 -16.45 -20.87
CA LEU A 534 1.00 -15.39 -21.52
C LEU A 534 0.66 -15.80 -22.96
N THR A 535 -0.61 -15.70 -23.33
CA THR A 535 -1.05 -15.92 -24.72
C THR A 535 -1.09 -14.63 -25.53
N ARG A 536 -1.17 -13.48 -24.84
CA ARG A 536 -1.14 -12.14 -25.41
C ARG A 536 -0.42 -11.19 -24.47
N LEU A 537 0.54 -10.43 -24.98
CA LEU A 537 1.16 -9.29 -24.33
C LEU A 537 0.65 -8.03 -25.02
N SER A 538 0.07 -7.10 -24.26
CA SER A 538 -0.46 -5.86 -24.80
C SER A 538 0.56 -4.76 -24.68
N ILE A 539 0.75 -3.98 -25.74
CA ILE A 539 1.66 -2.84 -25.76
C ILE A 539 0.85 -1.55 -25.77
N PHE A 540 -0.14 -1.48 -26.67
CA PHE A 540 -1.06 -0.36 -26.77
C PHE A 540 -2.41 -0.84 -27.31
N ASP A 541 -3.49 -0.51 -26.61
CA ASP A 541 -4.89 -0.80 -26.98
C ASP A 541 -5.75 0.17 -26.17
N ASP A 542 -6.25 1.21 -26.85
CA ASP A 542 -6.89 2.41 -26.28
C ASP A 542 -6.05 3.25 -25.30
N ALA A 543 -5.05 2.63 -24.67
CA ALA A 543 -4.11 3.21 -23.75
C ALA A 543 -2.80 2.43 -23.80
N ASN A 544 -1.74 3.06 -23.30
CA ASN A 544 -0.48 2.38 -23.04
C ASN A 544 -0.69 1.25 -22.03
N SER A 545 -0.21 0.05 -22.34
CA SER A 545 -0.17 -1.07 -21.39
C SER A 545 1.17 -1.06 -20.65
N PRO A 546 1.22 -0.76 -19.34
CA PRO A 546 2.49 -0.73 -18.62
C PRO A 546 3.27 -2.06 -18.74
N PRO A 547 4.60 -2.00 -18.91
CA PRO A 547 5.46 -0.82 -18.83
C PRO A 547 5.61 -0.03 -20.14
N PHE A 548 4.86 -0.33 -21.20
CA PHE A 548 5.11 0.24 -22.52
C PHE A 548 4.59 1.67 -22.67
N VAL A 549 5.34 2.50 -23.39
CA VAL A 549 4.98 3.88 -23.73
C VAL A 549 5.32 4.18 -25.19
N ALA A 550 4.54 5.05 -25.82
CA ALA A 550 4.90 5.56 -27.15
C ALA A 550 5.99 6.64 -27.06
N GLY A 551 6.94 6.61 -27.99
CA GLY A 551 8.05 7.55 -28.07
C GLY A 551 8.47 7.82 -29.51
N LYS A 552 9.52 8.63 -29.66
CA LYS A 552 10.08 9.04 -30.95
C LYS A 552 11.57 9.23 -30.86
N TYR A 553 12.24 8.93 -31.98
CA TYR A 553 13.58 9.41 -32.27
C TYR A 553 13.52 10.35 -33.47
N VAL A 554 14.18 11.51 -33.38
CA VAL A 554 14.18 12.55 -34.40
C VAL A 554 15.60 13.03 -34.60
N ALA A 555 16.19 12.76 -35.77
CA ALA A 555 17.52 13.26 -36.10
C ALA A 555 17.47 14.72 -36.58
N SER A 556 16.41 15.11 -37.28
CA SER A 556 16.12 16.50 -37.64
C SER A 556 14.62 16.75 -37.74
N GLY A 557 14.18 18.02 -37.65
CA GLY A 557 12.75 18.40 -37.75
C GLY A 557 11.92 17.98 -36.52
N GLN A 558 10.66 17.57 -36.73
CA GLN A 558 9.71 17.24 -35.67
C GLN A 558 8.86 16.03 -36.05
N LEU A 559 8.56 15.18 -35.06
CA LEU A 559 7.54 14.13 -35.12
C LEU A 559 6.59 14.37 -33.96
N ASP A 560 5.30 14.52 -34.22
CA ASP A 560 4.28 14.72 -33.17
C ASP A 560 3.60 13.40 -32.83
N ILE A 561 3.33 13.19 -31.54
CA ILE A 561 2.67 12.01 -31.00
C ILE A 561 1.50 12.49 -30.14
N GLU A 562 0.31 11.96 -30.41
CA GLU A 562 -0.91 12.31 -29.68
C GLU A 562 -1.87 11.12 -29.63
N ASP A 563 -2.65 11.05 -28.56
CA ASP A 563 -3.77 10.12 -28.42
C ASP A 563 -5.01 10.78 -29.01
N VAL A 564 -5.66 10.13 -29.98
CA VAL A 564 -6.77 10.69 -30.75
C VAL A 564 -7.95 9.73 -30.70
N VAL A 565 -9.16 10.26 -30.56
CA VAL A 565 -10.36 9.44 -30.73
C VAL A 565 -10.52 9.12 -32.22
N ALA A 566 -10.47 7.84 -32.58
CA ALA A 566 -10.67 7.35 -33.93
C ALA A 566 -12.02 7.79 -34.50
N ALA A 567 -12.08 7.88 -35.83
CA ALA A 567 -13.31 8.25 -36.54
C ALA A 567 -14.39 7.15 -36.48
N ASP A 568 -13.98 5.91 -36.23
CA ASP A 568 -14.85 4.76 -36.01
C ASP A 568 -14.85 4.35 -34.53
N SER A 569 -15.91 3.63 -34.14
CA SER A 569 -16.08 3.17 -32.76
C SER A 569 -15.35 1.87 -32.44
N GLU A 570 -14.65 1.27 -33.41
CA GLU A 570 -13.96 -0.02 -33.24
C GLU A 570 -12.58 0.19 -32.61
N HIS A 571 -11.85 1.23 -33.02
CA HIS A 571 -10.48 1.55 -32.56
C HIS A 571 -10.41 2.61 -31.47
N ASN A 572 -11.56 3.17 -31.05
CA ASN A 572 -11.72 4.12 -29.95
C ASN A 572 -10.57 5.14 -29.75
N ILE A 573 -9.55 4.90 -28.92
CA ILE A 573 -8.39 5.80 -28.76
C ILE A 573 -7.15 5.22 -29.47
N VAL A 574 -6.61 5.96 -30.44
CA VAL A 574 -5.47 5.51 -31.26
C VAL A 574 -4.24 6.39 -31.07
N ARG A 575 -3.06 5.82 -31.32
CA ARG A 575 -1.78 6.53 -31.29
C ARG A 575 -1.47 7.15 -32.65
N GLN A 576 -1.55 8.47 -32.75
CA GLN A 576 -1.23 9.20 -33.99
C GLN A 576 0.23 9.65 -34.02
N PHE A 577 0.90 9.43 -35.15
CA PHE A 577 2.25 9.90 -35.47
C PHE A 577 2.21 10.83 -36.69
N SER A 578 2.60 12.09 -36.50
CA SER A 578 2.64 13.10 -37.57
C SER A 578 4.08 13.49 -37.91
N PHE A 579 4.55 13.05 -39.08
CA PHE A 579 5.93 13.24 -39.53
C PHE A 579 6.11 14.61 -40.19
N ASN A 580 6.55 15.58 -39.38
CA ASN A 580 6.94 16.92 -39.82
C ASN A 580 8.45 17.00 -40.15
N THR A 581 9.00 15.88 -40.64
CA THR A 581 10.41 15.70 -40.98
C THR A 581 10.60 14.54 -41.95
N ASN A 582 11.81 14.35 -42.46
CA ASN A 582 12.25 13.19 -43.23
C ASN A 582 13.17 12.24 -42.45
N GLU A 583 13.50 12.54 -41.20
CA GLU A 583 14.50 11.81 -40.41
C GLU A 583 14.02 11.52 -38.98
N ALA A 584 12.93 10.78 -38.86
CA ALA A 584 12.37 10.35 -37.57
C ALA A 584 11.78 8.94 -37.62
N VAL A 585 11.60 8.35 -36.43
CA VAL A 585 10.82 7.12 -36.22
C VAL A 585 9.90 7.30 -35.02
N GLY A 586 8.69 6.75 -35.12
CA GLY A 586 7.80 6.56 -33.97
C GLY A 586 7.96 5.14 -33.44
N TYR A 587 7.77 4.94 -32.14
CA TYR A 587 7.88 3.60 -31.55
C TYR A 587 7.01 3.43 -30.31
N PHE A 588 6.82 2.19 -29.90
CA PHE A 588 6.40 1.77 -28.57
C PHE A 588 7.59 1.07 -27.91
N GLN A 589 7.93 1.49 -26.70
CA GLN A 589 9.11 1.03 -25.96
C GLN A 589 8.76 0.83 -24.50
N SER A 590 9.37 -0.15 -23.85
CA SER A 590 9.24 -0.33 -22.40
C SER A 590 9.78 0.88 -21.64
N ALA A 591 9.17 1.18 -20.49
CA ALA A 591 9.64 2.21 -19.60
C ALA A 591 11.11 1.96 -19.25
N PRO A 592 11.92 3.03 -19.09
CA PRO A 592 13.30 2.86 -18.70
C PRO A 592 13.42 2.50 -17.22
N ASP A 593 14.47 1.76 -16.90
CA ASP A 593 14.95 1.51 -15.54
C ASP A 593 15.41 2.81 -14.83
N ASN A 594 15.90 2.68 -13.61
CA ASN A 594 16.41 3.83 -12.84
C ASN A 594 17.62 4.54 -13.48
N ASN A 595 18.28 3.91 -14.46
CA ASN A 595 19.43 4.45 -15.18
C ASN A 595 19.05 5.05 -16.54
N GLY A 596 17.76 5.04 -16.90
CA GLY A 596 17.28 5.54 -18.19
C GLY A 596 17.36 4.52 -19.33
N THR A 597 17.64 3.24 -19.04
CA THR A 597 17.75 2.17 -20.04
C THR A 597 16.40 1.47 -20.20
N PRO A 598 15.84 1.36 -21.41
CA PRO A 598 14.62 0.58 -21.65
C PRO A 598 14.71 -0.84 -21.10
N ILE A 599 13.65 -1.29 -20.43
CA ILE A 599 13.63 -2.61 -19.78
C ILE A 599 13.37 -3.69 -20.83
N GLY A 600 14.35 -4.59 -21.04
CA GLY A 600 14.17 -5.76 -21.91
C GLY A 600 13.24 -6.80 -21.28
N PHE A 601 12.46 -7.49 -22.11
CA PHE A 601 11.63 -8.63 -21.72
C PHE A 601 11.75 -9.79 -22.71
N ASP A 602 11.40 -11.00 -22.27
CA ASP A 602 11.46 -12.20 -23.09
C ASP A 602 10.21 -12.33 -23.98
N ALA A 603 10.38 -12.11 -25.29
CA ALA A 603 9.33 -12.25 -26.30
C ALA A 603 9.28 -13.64 -26.95
N ARG A 604 10.18 -14.57 -26.59
CA ARG A 604 10.21 -15.94 -27.16
C ARG A 604 8.91 -16.74 -26.95
N PRO A 605 8.11 -16.52 -25.90
CA PRO A 605 6.83 -17.23 -25.77
C PRO A 605 5.80 -16.87 -26.83
N PHE A 606 5.98 -15.80 -27.62
CA PHE A 606 5.02 -15.33 -28.62
C PHE A 606 5.43 -15.71 -30.05
N ASP A 607 4.45 -15.80 -30.94
CA ASP A 607 4.64 -16.16 -32.35
C ASP A 607 4.59 -14.95 -33.28
N THR A 608 3.74 -13.98 -32.96
CA THR A 608 3.33 -12.90 -33.87
C THR A 608 3.31 -11.54 -33.21
N LEU A 609 3.75 -10.51 -33.95
CA LEU A 609 3.46 -9.09 -33.70
C LEU A 609 2.21 -8.70 -34.47
N GLU A 610 1.18 -8.27 -33.75
CA GLU A 610 -0.08 -7.79 -34.28
C GLU A 610 -0.21 -6.28 -34.03
N PHE A 611 -0.74 -5.55 -35.02
CA PHE A 611 -1.12 -4.15 -34.90
C PHE A 611 -2.05 -3.73 -36.04
N ASP A 612 -2.88 -2.72 -35.79
CA ASP A 612 -3.69 -2.05 -36.78
C ASP A 612 -3.04 -0.74 -37.20
N LEU A 613 -3.08 -0.45 -38.50
CA LEU A 613 -2.49 0.75 -39.08
C LEU A 613 -3.46 1.44 -40.03
N LEU A 614 -3.64 2.75 -39.80
CA LEU A 614 -4.34 3.66 -40.70
C LEU A 614 -3.38 4.73 -41.17
N ILE A 615 -3.27 4.89 -42.49
CA ILE A 615 -2.62 6.07 -43.07
C ILE A 615 -3.70 7.14 -43.26
N LEU A 616 -3.59 8.25 -42.54
CA LEU A 616 -4.51 9.38 -42.69
C LEU A 616 -4.09 10.27 -43.85
N GLU A 617 -2.79 10.56 -43.95
CA GLU A 617 -2.23 11.41 -44.98
C GLU A 617 -0.89 10.84 -45.44
N ASP A 618 -0.69 10.76 -46.75
CA ASP A 618 0.61 10.48 -47.37
C ASP A 618 0.75 11.36 -48.62
N LEU A 619 1.49 12.46 -48.47
CA LEU A 619 1.73 13.43 -49.56
C LEU A 619 2.82 12.98 -50.55
N ARG A 620 3.42 11.81 -50.32
CA ARG A 620 4.54 11.32 -51.13
C ARG A 620 4.03 10.68 -52.41
N THR A 621 4.82 10.79 -53.48
CA THR A 621 4.49 10.17 -54.77
C THR A 621 4.90 8.69 -54.86
N SER A 622 5.79 8.26 -53.96
CA SER A 622 6.31 6.89 -53.84
C SER A 622 7.02 6.74 -52.49
N GLY A 623 7.00 5.55 -51.90
CA GLY A 623 7.70 5.25 -50.65
C GLY A 623 7.04 4.10 -49.91
N GLY A 624 7.83 3.29 -49.24
CA GLY A 624 7.41 2.23 -48.33
C GLY A 624 7.12 2.75 -46.92
N PHE A 625 6.65 1.80 -46.11
CA PHE A 625 6.51 1.89 -44.67
C PHE A 625 7.29 0.74 -44.06
N ASN A 626 8.05 1.02 -43.03
CA ASN A 626 8.93 0.08 -42.37
C ASN A 626 8.48 -0.09 -40.93
N ILE A 627 8.60 -1.31 -40.44
CA ILE A 627 8.53 -1.61 -39.02
C ILE A 627 9.83 -2.24 -38.54
N LYS A 628 10.07 -2.15 -37.24
CA LYS A 628 11.13 -2.91 -36.56
C LYS A 628 10.67 -3.39 -35.19
N VAL A 629 11.36 -4.40 -34.69
CA VAL A 629 11.37 -4.80 -33.27
C VAL A 629 12.80 -4.70 -32.79
N ASP A 630 13.05 -3.91 -31.74
CA ASP A 630 14.41 -3.71 -31.22
C ASP A 630 14.59 -4.34 -29.81
N CYS A 631 15.84 -4.70 -29.52
CA CYS A 631 16.30 -5.39 -28.29
C CYS A 631 17.50 -4.68 -27.66
N GLY A 632 17.47 -3.34 -27.74
CA GLY A 632 18.53 -2.43 -27.32
C GLY A 632 19.63 -2.24 -28.38
N HIS A 633 19.84 -1.00 -28.84
CA HIS A 633 20.83 -0.69 -29.89
C HIS A 633 22.23 -1.29 -29.57
N PRO A 634 22.89 -1.96 -30.54
CA PRO A 634 22.53 -2.12 -31.96
C PRO A 634 21.68 -3.37 -32.28
N CYS A 635 21.10 -4.03 -31.29
CA CYS A 635 20.24 -5.21 -31.44
C CYS A 635 18.85 -4.81 -31.94
N GLY A 636 18.44 -5.39 -33.06
CA GLY A 636 17.07 -5.22 -33.56
C GLY A 636 16.82 -5.92 -34.88
N SER A 637 15.56 -5.93 -35.29
CA SER A 637 15.19 -6.40 -36.61
C SER A 637 15.72 -5.40 -37.64
N ALA A 638 16.23 -5.88 -38.77
CA ALA A 638 16.41 -4.98 -39.91
C ALA A 638 15.07 -4.32 -40.29
N ASP A 639 15.13 -3.27 -41.11
CA ASP A 639 13.93 -2.59 -41.62
C ASP A 639 13.02 -3.59 -42.35
N PHE A 640 11.85 -3.86 -41.78
CA PHE A 640 10.88 -4.79 -42.35
C PHE A 640 9.80 -4.01 -43.09
N ILE A 641 9.76 -4.15 -44.42
CA ILE A 641 8.84 -3.39 -45.27
C ILE A 641 7.43 -3.97 -45.16
N ILE A 642 6.47 -3.12 -44.79
CA ILE A 642 5.04 -3.42 -44.82
C ILE A 642 4.34 -2.63 -45.93
N GLN A 643 3.15 -3.11 -46.32
CA GLN A 643 2.31 -2.46 -47.33
C GLN A 643 0.97 -2.08 -46.70
N PRO A 644 0.76 -0.81 -46.29
CA PRO A 644 -0.51 -0.38 -45.70
C PRO A 644 -1.65 -0.39 -46.73
N ALA A 645 -2.89 -0.24 -46.23
CA ALA A 645 -4.02 0.05 -47.09
C ALA A 645 -3.93 1.50 -47.64
N PRO A 646 -4.72 1.84 -48.69
CA PRO A 646 -4.80 3.22 -49.16
C PRO A 646 -5.22 4.20 -48.05
N PRO A 647 -4.85 5.50 -48.14
CA PRO A 647 -5.21 6.46 -47.12
C PRO A 647 -6.71 6.49 -46.79
N GLY A 648 -7.02 6.55 -45.50
CA GLY A 648 -8.39 6.49 -44.97
C GLY A 648 -8.96 5.09 -44.76
N GLN A 649 -8.15 4.02 -44.88
CA GLN A 649 -8.56 2.64 -44.59
C GLN A 649 -7.63 1.97 -43.59
N TRP A 650 -8.21 1.35 -42.56
CA TRP A 650 -7.50 0.50 -41.60
C TRP A 650 -7.02 -0.79 -42.26
N LYS A 651 -5.86 -1.27 -41.81
CA LYS A 651 -5.36 -2.60 -42.14
C LYS A 651 -4.68 -3.22 -40.92
N SER A 652 -5.12 -4.43 -40.58
CA SER A 652 -4.48 -5.27 -39.57
C SER A 652 -3.25 -5.98 -40.14
N PHE A 653 -2.21 -6.02 -39.32
CA PHE A 653 -0.96 -6.72 -39.57
C PHE A 653 -0.81 -7.82 -38.52
N SER A 654 -0.29 -8.97 -38.96
CA SER A 654 0.09 -10.10 -38.13
C SER A 654 1.40 -10.63 -38.69
N ILE A 655 2.52 -10.17 -38.11
CA ILE A 655 3.86 -10.43 -38.60
C ILE A 655 4.50 -11.52 -37.74
N PRO A 656 4.91 -12.67 -38.32
CA PRO A 656 5.61 -13.69 -37.56
C PRO A 656 6.94 -13.16 -37.01
N LEU A 657 7.17 -13.27 -35.70
CA LEU A 657 8.41 -12.81 -35.07
C LEU A 657 9.64 -13.51 -35.65
N GLN A 658 9.50 -14.78 -36.06
CA GLN A 658 10.59 -15.52 -36.70
C GLN A 658 11.02 -14.91 -38.05
N GLU A 659 10.12 -14.27 -38.81
CA GLU A 659 10.50 -13.56 -40.04
C GLU A 659 11.37 -12.34 -39.72
N LEU A 660 11.06 -11.62 -38.63
CA LEU A 660 11.83 -10.48 -38.15
C LEU A 660 13.21 -10.89 -37.61
N VAL A 661 13.31 -12.08 -37.01
CA VAL A 661 14.59 -12.66 -36.54
C VAL A 661 15.46 -13.12 -37.69
N THR A 662 14.88 -13.75 -38.73
CA THR A 662 15.66 -14.41 -39.80
C THR A 662 15.93 -13.56 -41.02
N GLN A 663 15.31 -12.38 -41.14
CA GLN A 663 15.54 -11.50 -42.29
C GLN A 663 17.01 -11.02 -42.38
N PRO A 664 17.52 -10.80 -43.60
CA PRO A 664 18.89 -10.31 -43.80
C PRO A 664 19.18 -9.02 -43.03
N GLY A 665 20.26 -9.00 -42.25
CA GLY A 665 20.68 -7.85 -41.45
C GLY A 665 20.03 -7.74 -40.08
N SER A 666 19.13 -8.66 -39.71
CA SER A 666 18.59 -8.74 -38.36
C SER A 666 19.65 -9.18 -37.35
N THR A 667 19.71 -8.49 -36.22
CA THR A 667 20.45 -8.88 -35.01
C THR A 667 19.50 -9.11 -33.84
N LEU A 668 18.19 -9.23 -34.13
CA LEU A 668 17.13 -9.32 -33.14
C LEU A 668 17.30 -10.56 -32.26
N SER A 669 17.43 -10.35 -30.95
CA SER A 669 17.21 -11.37 -29.94
C SER A 669 15.82 -11.20 -29.31
N LEU A 670 15.00 -12.23 -29.39
CA LEU A 670 13.70 -12.25 -28.72
C LEU A 670 13.81 -12.39 -27.19
N SER A 671 14.97 -12.75 -26.62
CA SER A 671 15.11 -12.91 -25.17
C SER A 671 15.11 -11.59 -24.38
N ARG A 672 15.23 -10.45 -25.06
CA ARG A 672 15.42 -9.13 -24.45
C ARG A 672 14.87 -7.98 -25.30
N VAL A 673 13.68 -8.16 -25.88
CA VAL A 673 13.01 -7.10 -26.63
C VAL A 673 12.72 -5.94 -25.70
N ASP A 674 13.01 -4.70 -26.12
CA ASP A 674 12.70 -3.49 -25.35
C ASP A 674 11.78 -2.53 -26.11
N THR A 675 11.74 -2.66 -27.45
CA THR A 675 10.99 -1.79 -28.33
C THR A 675 10.14 -2.66 -29.25
N PRO A 676 8.93 -3.07 -28.81
CA PRO A 676 8.10 -4.05 -29.50
C PRO A 676 7.65 -3.65 -30.90
N LEU A 677 7.54 -2.34 -31.17
CA LEU A 677 7.19 -1.83 -32.49
C LEU A 677 7.85 -0.47 -32.70
N VAL A 678 8.71 -0.38 -33.71
CA VAL A 678 9.14 0.86 -34.36
C VAL A 678 8.38 0.96 -35.67
N ILE A 679 7.88 2.14 -36.03
CA ILE A 679 7.15 2.37 -37.29
C ILE A 679 7.55 3.70 -37.91
N PHE A 680 7.82 3.68 -39.22
CA PHE A 680 8.22 4.87 -39.96
C PHE A 680 8.04 4.71 -41.46
N PRO A 681 7.70 5.78 -42.20
CA PRO A 681 7.84 5.81 -43.65
C PRO A 681 9.33 5.74 -44.05
N ASP A 682 9.67 5.35 -45.27
CA ASP A 682 11.06 5.29 -45.74
C ASP A 682 11.93 6.49 -45.30
N TRP A 683 13.08 6.19 -44.68
CA TRP A 683 14.00 7.21 -44.20
C TRP A 683 14.42 8.17 -45.32
N GLY A 684 14.42 9.47 -45.05
CA GLY A 684 14.67 10.53 -46.03
C GLY A 684 13.43 10.95 -46.85
N ASN A 685 12.30 10.28 -46.67
CA ASN A 685 11.04 10.53 -47.41
C ASN A 685 9.82 10.26 -46.51
N GLN A 686 9.61 11.12 -45.51
CA GLN A 686 8.59 10.96 -44.47
C GLN A 686 7.71 12.21 -44.30
N GLN A 687 8.16 13.36 -44.82
CA GLN A 687 7.52 14.65 -44.59
C GLN A 687 6.05 14.64 -45.03
N GLY A 688 5.17 15.03 -44.11
CA GLY A 688 3.73 15.16 -44.35
C GLY A 688 2.97 13.84 -44.26
N VAL A 689 3.60 12.75 -43.81
CA VAL A 689 2.89 11.51 -43.51
C VAL A 689 2.25 11.61 -42.12
N VAL A 690 0.97 11.25 -42.04
CA VAL A 690 0.22 11.09 -40.79
C VAL A 690 -0.33 9.68 -40.73
N LEU A 691 0.02 8.94 -39.70
CA LEU A 691 -0.46 7.58 -39.47
C LEU A 691 -1.02 7.41 -38.06
N GLN A 692 -1.95 6.47 -37.90
CA GLN A 692 -2.52 6.07 -36.62
C GLN A 692 -2.27 4.57 -36.42
N VAL A 693 -1.87 4.20 -35.20
CA VAL A 693 -1.59 2.82 -34.80
C VAL A 693 -2.47 2.47 -33.62
N ASP A 694 -2.99 1.25 -33.64
CA ASP A 694 -3.80 0.69 -32.55
C ASP A 694 -3.57 -0.82 -32.43
N ASN A 695 -4.11 -1.44 -31.38
CA ASN A 695 -4.10 -2.88 -31.14
C ASN A 695 -2.70 -3.50 -31.28
N VAL A 696 -1.69 -2.91 -30.65
CA VAL A 696 -0.30 -3.39 -30.68
C VAL A 696 -0.12 -4.48 -29.64
N HIS A 697 0.13 -5.71 -30.08
CA HIS A 697 0.29 -6.87 -29.20
C HIS A 697 1.31 -7.88 -29.72
N PHE A 698 1.92 -8.63 -28.81
CA PHE A 698 2.48 -9.94 -29.14
C PHE A 698 1.47 -11.04 -28.80
N THR A 699 1.31 -12.02 -29.67
CA THR A 699 0.34 -13.12 -29.51
C THR A 699 0.96 -14.48 -29.79
N THR A 700 0.41 -15.52 -29.16
CA THR A 700 0.59 -16.90 -29.61
C THR A 700 -0.54 -17.27 -30.53
N SER A 701 -0.25 -17.57 -31.79
CA SER A 701 -1.28 -17.84 -32.79
C SER A 701 -1.83 -19.27 -32.72
N GLY A 702 -1.27 -20.10 -31.82
CA GLY A 702 -1.60 -21.53 -31.69
C GLY A 702 -1.15 -22.36 -32.90
N LEU A 703 -0.48 -21.75 -33.88
CA LEU A 703 0.17 -22.40 -35.01
C LEU A 703 1.67 -22.43 -34.71
N THR A 704 2.12 -23.42 -33.95
CA THR A 704 3.55 -23.71 -33.87
C THR A 704 4.07 -23.98 -35.30
N PRO A 705 5.10 -23.26 -35.78
CA PRO A 705 5.89 -23.73 -36.91
C PRO A 705 6.32 -25.18 -36.58
N PRO A 706 6.31 -26.13 -37.54
CA PRO A 706 6.69 -27.50 -37.22
C PRO A 706 8.09 -27.49 -36.63
N ILE A 707 8.19 -27.80 -35.33
CA ILE A 707 9.47 -28.00 -34.66
C ILE A 707 10.18 -29.09 -35.46
N PRO A 708 11.33 -28.79 -36.09
CA PRO A 708 12.04 -29.79 -36.85
C PRO A 708 12.44 -30.92 -35.90
N ALA A 709 12.30 -32.18 -36.34
CA ALA A 709 12.60 -33.34 -35.49
C ALA A 709 14.07 -33.37 -35.04
N ASN A 710 14.97 -32.73 -35.81
CA ASN A 710 16.36 -32.48 -35.46
C ASN A 710 16.91 -31.28 -36.27
N ILE A 711 18.04 -30.73 -35.82
CA ILE A 711 18.86 -29.78 -36.57
C ILE A 711 20.09 -30.50 -37.07
N THR A 712 20.34 -30.50 -38.38
CA THR A 712 21.57 -31.07 -38.94
C THR A 712 22.59 -29.95 -39.16
N ILE A 713 23.73 -30.05 -38.47
CA ILE A 713 24.85 -29.10 -38.57
C ILE A 713 25.78 -29.60 -39.68
N THR A 714 26.00 -28.75 -40.69
CA THR A 714 26.83 -29.05 -41.88
C THR A 714 27.91 -28.00 -42.14
N GLU A 715 27.94 -26.94 -41.35
CA GLU A 715 28.89 -25.83 -41.36
C GLU A 715 29.20 -25.39 -39.91
N PRO A 716 30.20 -24.52 -39.66
CA PRO A 716 30.46 -24.03 -38.31
C PRO A 716 29.19 -23.49 -37.65
N TYR A 717 28.94 -23.87 -36.42
CA TYR A 717 27.70 -23.60 -35.70
C TYR A 717 28.00 -22.96 -34.35
N THR A 718 27.38 -21.82 -34.10
CA THR A 718 27.51 -21.09 -32.83
C THR A 718 26.35 -21.48 -31.93
N LEU A 719 26.64 -22.03 -30.75
CA LEU A 719 25.64 -22.34 -29.72
C LEU A 719 25.38 -21.12 -28.85
N TYR A 720 26.43 -20.37 -28.56
CA TYR A 720 26.38 -19.14 -27.78
C TYR A 720 27.53 -18.23 -28.21
N ALA A 721 27.19 -17.02 -28.64
CA ALA A 721 28.11 -15.89 -28.76
C ALA A 721 27.27 -14.62 -28.61
N ASP A 722 27.44 -13.89 -27.50
CA ASP A 722 26.63 -12.75 -27.08
C ASP A 722 25.11 -13.03 -26.86
N ALA A 723 24.61 -14.16 -27.36
CA ALA A 723 23.25 -14.68 -27.24
C ALA A 723 23.20 -16.18 -27.54
N LEU A 724 22.20 -16.87 -26.99
CA LEU A 724 21.91 -18.29 -27.26
C LEU A 724 21.38 -18.49 -28.70
N ALA A 725 21.86 -19.57 -29.33
CA ALA A 725 21.31 -20.04 -30.59
C ALA A 725 19.87 -20.57 -30.44
N THR A 726 19.11 -20.57 -31.53
CA THR A 726 17.76 -21.11 -31.55
C THR A 726 17.75 -22.56 -31.01
N TYR A 727 16.77 -22.85 -30.15
CA TYR A 727 16.60 -24.13 -29.45
C TYR A 727 17.62 -24.43 -28.35
N TRP A 728 18.49 -23.49 -28.00
CA TRP A 728 19.40 -23.63 -26.86
C TRP A 728 18.94 -22.76 -25.68
N THR A 729 19.01 -23.31 -24.48
CA THR A 729 18.76 -22.60 -23.22
C THR A 729 19.92 -22.84 -22.26
N LEU A 730 20.11 -21.92 -21.31
CA LEU A 730 20.88 -22.23 -20.11
C LEU A 730 20.07 -23.23 -19.27
N TRP A 731 20.77 -24.15 -18.63
CA TRP A 731 20.15 -25.27 -17.93
C TRP A 731 21.04 -25.78 -16.81
N ASP A 732 20.43 -26.10 -15.67
CA ASP A 732 21.05 -26.91 -14.62
C ASP A 732 20.25 -28.19 -14.36
N CYS A 733 20.93 -29.18 -13.78
CA CYS A 733 20.28 -30.44 -13.47
C CYS A 733 19.28 -30.36 -12.32
N CYS A 734 19.51 -29.43 -11.39
CA CYS A 734 19.14 -29.66 -10.00
C CYS A 734 18.65 -28.40 -9.26
N GLY A 735 18.45 -27.27 -9.94
CA GLY A 735 17.95 -26.01 -9.36
C GLY A 735 18.90 -25.32 -8.37
N ASN A 736 20.20 -25.56 -8.46
CA ASN A 736 21.23 -25.04 -7.54
C ASN A 736 22.30 -24.20 -8.26
N ALA A 737 22.06 -23.82 -9.51
CA ALA A 737 22.82 -22.79 -10.20
C ALA A 737 21.89 -21.64 -10.64
N ARG A 738 22.37 -20.40 -10.50
CA ARG A 738 21.77 -19.18 -11.07
C ARG A 738 22.41 -18.92 -12.43
N PHE A 739 21.62 -18.39 -13.35
CA PHE A 739 22.04 -18.06 -14.71
C PHE A 739 21.80 -16.58 -14.98
N SER A 740 22.82 -15.92 -15.48
CA SER A 740 22.75 -14.53 -15.91
C SER A 740 23.53 -14.36 -17.22
N GLU A 741 23.06 -13.48 -18.10
CA GLU A 741 23.89 -12.93 -19.16
C GLU A 741 24.51 -11.64 -18.62
N VAL A 742 25.82 -11.61 -18.45
CA VAL A 742 26.53 -10.47 -17.82
C VAL A 742 27.39 -9.78 -18.86
N ASN A 743 27.38 -8.45 -18.88
CA ASN A 743 28.28 -7.67 -19.73
C ASN A 743 29.54 -7.30 -18.94
N THR A 744 30.70 -7.83 -19.34
CA THR A 744 31.96 -7.68 -18.58
C THR A 744 32.63 -6.31 -18.78
N GLY A 745 32.18 -5.51 -19.74
CA GLY A 745 32.45 -4.07 -19.81
C GLY A 745 33.88 -3.62 -20.19
N ASN A 746 34.85 -4.52 -20.45
CA ASN A 746 36.18 -4.08 -20.91
C ASN A 746 37.05 -5.11 -21.65
N ASP A 747 36.48 -6.22 -22.10
CA ASP A 747 37.20 -7.32 -22.73
C ASP A 747 36.66 -7.48 -24.16
N ASN A 748 37.35 -8.15 -25.09
CA ASN A 748 36.84 -8.37 -26.46
C ASN A 748 35.63 -9.35 -26.52
N HIS A 749 34.89 -9.49 -25.42
CA HIS A 749 33.74 -10.35 -25.19
C HIS A 749 32.50 -9.46 -24.98
N GLY A 750 31.38 -9.78 -25.62
CA GLY A 750 30.10 -9.12 -25.35
C GLY A 750 29.42 -9.73 -24.12
N PRO A 751 28.09 -9.85 -24.07
CA PRO A 751 27.40 -10.59 -23.02
C PRO A 751 27.91 -12.03 -22.91
N VAL A 752 28.21 -12.47 -21.69
CA VAL A 752 28.72 -13.82 -21.40
C VAL A 752 27.71 -14.60 -20.54
N ALA A 753 27.69 -15.92 -20.68
CA ALA A 753 26.84 -16.79 -19.86
C ALA A 753 27.51 -17.03 -18.51
N GLU A 754 27.00 -16.41 -17.45
CA GLU A 754 27.45 -16.61 -16.08
C GLU A 754 26.67 -17.74 -15.41
N LEU A 755 27.42 -18.68 -14.86
CA LEU A 755 26.97 -19.88 -14.14
C LEU A 755 27.39 -19.72 -12.68
N ASP A 756 26.45 -19.30 -11.83
CA ASP A 756 26.68 -19.09 -10.40
C ASP A 756 26.16 -20.28 -9.59
N TYR A 757 27.09 -21.05 -9.02
CA TYR A 757 26.82 -22.26 -8.27
C TYR A 757 26.61 -21.96 -6.77
N PHE A 758 25.50 -21.29 -6.45
CA PHE A 758 25.21 -20.79 -5.09
C PHE A 758 24.79 -21.88 -4.08
N GLY A 759 24.11 -22.94 -4.52
CA GLY A 759 23.47 -23.92 -3.63
C GLY A 759 24.44 -24.96 -3.03
N PRO A 760 24.16 -25.50 -1.82
CA PRO A 760 24.99 -26.54 -1.19
C PRO A 760 24.80 -27.93 -1.78
N ALA A 761 23.74 -28.15 -2.58
CA ALA A 761 23.49 -29.43 -3.22
C ALA A 761 24.28 -29.56 -4.53
N PRO A 762 24.78 -30.76 -4.88
CA PRO A 762 25.49 -31.00 -6.13
C PRO A 762 24.65 -30.59 -7.34
N THR A 763 25.25 -29.81 -8.26
CA THR A 763 24.63 -29.46 -9.54
C THR A 763 25.68 -29.39 -10.65
N VAL A 764 25.20 -29.44 -11.88
CA VAL A 764 25.97 -29.13 -13.10
C VAL A 764 25.15 -28.14 -13.92
N ALA A 765 25.83 -27.22 -14.59
CA ALA A 765 25.18 -26.19 -15.39
C ALA A 765 25.85 -26.02 -16.75
N GLY A 766 25.09 -25.50 -17.70
CA GLY A 766 25.57 -25.19 -19.05
C GLY A 766 24.42 -25.00 -20.02
N PHE A 767 24.57 -25.55 -21.22
CA PHE A 767 23.69 -25.33 -22.36
C PHE A 767 22.91 -26.60 -22.68
N ARG A 768 21.60 -26.45 -22.88
CA ARG A 768 20.70 -27.54 -23.25
C ARG A 768 19.95 -27.23 -24.53
N ALA A 769 19.94 -28.18 -25.44
CA ALA A 769 19.13 -28.14 -26.64
C ALA A 769 17.71 -28.67 -26.36
N SER A 770 16.69 -27.96 -26.85
CA SER A 770 15.29 -28.39 -26.80
C SER A 770 14.92 -29.40 -27.90
N ILE A 771 15.79 -29.58 -28.90
CA ILE A 771 15.69 -30.57 -29.98
C ILE A 771 17.06 -31.19 -30.26
N GLU A 772 17.11 -32.33 -30.96
CA GLU A 772 18.37 -33.02 -31.25
C GLU A 772 19.22 -32.28 -32.28
N HIS A 773 20.51 -32.06 -32.00
CA HIS A 773 21.48 -31.51 -32.96
C HIS A 773 22.39 -32.62 -33.50
N ASN A 774 22.31 -32.87 -34.81
CA ASN A 774 23.16 -33.80 -35.53
C ASN A 774 24.41 -33.10 -36.04
N VAL A 775 25.55 -33.35 -35.40
CA VAL A 775 26.87 -32.82 -35.78
C VAL A 775 27.74 -33.85 -36.49
N ASN A 776 27.22 -35.07 -36.68
CA ASN A 776 27.98 -36.18 -37.25
C ASN A 776 28.41 -35.91 -38.71
N ASP A 777 27.55 -35.26 -39.49
CA ASP A 777 27.83 -34.95 -40.90
C ASP A 777 28.96 -33.92 -41.02
N TYR A 778 28.92 -32.86 -40.20
CA TYR A 778 30.00 -31.89 -40.09
C TYR A 778 31.32 -32.54 -39.63
N ALA A 779 31.27 -33.37 -38.59
CA ALA A 779 32.45 -34.05 -38.05
C ALA A 779 33.09 -35.02 -39.07
N THR A 780 32.26 -35.71 -39.87
CA THR A 780 32.73 -36.61 -40.92
C THR A 780 33.39 -35.83 -42.07
N ALA A 781 32.82 -34.69 -42.44
CA ALA A 781 33.39 -33.82 -43.48
C ALA A 781 34.66 -33.08 -43.01
N ASN A 782 34.78 -32.80 -41.71
CA ASN A 782 35.87 -32.03 -41.10
C ASN A 782 36.49 -32.81 -39.93
N PRO A 783 37.43 -33.74 -40.18
CA PRO A 783 38.00 -34.61 -39.13
C PRO A 783 38.73 -33.89 -37.99
N ASP A 784 39.13 -32.64 -38.21
CA ASP A 784 39.79 -31.78 -37.22
C ASP A 784 38.81 -30.84 -36.48
N SER A 785 37.50 -31.02 -36.67
CA SER A 785 36.47 -30.20 -36.01
C SER A 785 36.44 -30.36 -34.49
N VAL A 786 36.10 -29.28 -33.80
CA VAL A 786 36.12 -29.18 -32.35
C VAL A 786 34.82 -28.58 -31.80
N VAL A 787 34.50 -28.95 -30.56
CA VAL A 787 33.75 -28.05 -29.65
C VAL A 787 34.76 -27.09 -29.06
N LYS A 788 34.51 -25.79 -29.18
CA LYS A 788 35.33 -24.71 -28.65
C LYS A 788 34.48 -23.81 -27.75
N PHE A 789 35.05 -23.32 -26.66
CA PHE A 789 34.47 -22.24 -25.87
C PHE A 789 35.57 -21.45 -25.16
N ASP A 790 35.26 -20.23 -24.76
CA ASP A 790 36.07 -19.40 -23.88
C ASP A 790 35.49 -19.46 -22.46
N LEU A 791 36.37 -19.51 -21.46
CA LEU A 791 35.99 -19.60 -20.04
C LEU A 791 36.76 -18.56 -19.24
N PHE A 792 36.05 -17.91 -18.33
CA PHE A 792 36.60 -17.06 -17.28
C PHE A 792 36.10 -17.55 -15.92
N ILE A 793 37.01 -17.75 -14.97
CA ILE A 793 36.66 -18.12 -13.60
C ILE A 793 36.60 -16.83 -12.77
N ALA A 794 35.39 -16.33 -12.54
CA ALA A 794 35.16 -15.14 -11.72
C ALA A 794 35.34 -15.47 -10.24
N GLN A 795 34.91 -16.66 -9.81
CA GLN A 795 35.09 -17.15 -8.44
C GLN A 795 35.40 -18.65 -8.44
N LEU A 796 36.42 -19.04 -7.66
CA LEU A 796 36.74 -20.44 -7.45
C LEU A 796 35.70 -21.12 -6.57
N PRO A 797 35.44 -22.43 -6.76
CA PRO A 797 34.66 -23.22 -5.81
C PRO A 797 35.27 -23.15 -4.40
N LEU A 798 34.43 -23.31 -3.37
CA LEU A 798 34.87 -23.33 -1.97
C LEU A 798 35.85 -24.47 -1.67
N ALA A 799 35.71 -25.59 -2.38
CA ALA A 799 36.64 -26.69 -2.31
C ALA A 799 37.94 -26.35 -3.07
N SER A 800 39.09 -26.58 -2.42
CA SER A 800 40.39 -26.25 -3.01
C SER A 800 40.81 -27.27 -4.08
N ALA A 801 41.31 -26.79 -5.22
CA ALA A 801 41.93 -27.59 -6.29
C ALA A 801 40.97 -28.58 -7.00
N VAL A 802 39.74 -28.15 -7.25
CA VAL A 802 38.72 -28.90 -8.00
C VAL A 802 38.96 -28.77 -9.51
N PRO A 803 38.99 -29.88 -10.28
CA PRO A 803 39.08 -29.79 -11.73
C PRO A 803 37.76 -29.27 -12.31
N ILE A 804 37.87 -28.38 -13.30
CA ILE A 804 36.72 -27.99 -14.14
C ILE A 804 36.58 -29.02 -15.25
N MET A 805 35.35 -29.44 -15.49
CA MET A 805 34.98 -30.51 -16.40
C MET A 805 34.19 -29.93 -17.58
N LEU A 806 34.48 -30.45 -18.78
CA LEU A 806 33.55 -30.41 -19.90
C LEU A 806 32.80 -31.74 -19.93
N LYS A 807 31.47 -31.69 -19.97
CA LYS A 807 30.62 -32.85 -20.23
C LYS A 807 29.68 -32.57 -21.38
N VAL A 808 29.63 -33.48 -22.34
CA VAL A 808 28.73 -33.39 -23.48
C VAL A 808 27.84 -34.63 -23.45
N GLU A 809 26.52 -34.44 -23.52
CA GLU A 809 25.55 -35.55 -23.52
C GLU A 809 24.68 -35.51 -24.78
N ALA A 810 24.32 -36.69 -25.25
CA ALA A 810 23.35 -36.87 -26.32
C ALA A 810 21.99 -37.31 -25.75
N SER A 811 20.92 -37.08 -26.51
CA SER A 811 19.54 -37.42 -26.12
C SER A 811 19.32 -38.92 -25.90
N ASP A 812 20.20 -39.79 -26.41
CA ASP A 812 20.17 -41.24 -26.20
C ASP A 812 20.88 -41.69 -24.91
N GLY A 813 21.35 -40.76 -24.10
CA GLY A 813 22.05 -41.00 -22.84
C GLY A 813 23.54 -41.32 -22.99
N SER A 814 24.09 -41.28 -24.22
CA SER A 814 25.54 -41.33 -24.40
C SER A 814 26.20 -40.02 -23.96
N VAL A 815 27.42 -40.13 -23.43
CA VAL A 815 28.14 -39.00 -22.82
C VAL A 815 29.63 -39.10 -23.13
N ALA A 816 30.28 -37.94 -23.23
CA ALA A 816 31.73 -37.80 -23.15
C ALA A 816 32.07 -36.75 -22.09
N GLU A 817 33.11 -37.01 -21.30
CA GLU A 817 33.51 -36.15 -20.19
C GLU A 817 35.04 -36.03 -20.14
N PHE A 818 35.53 -34.81 -20.00
CA PHE A 818 36.96 -34.47 -20.00
C PHE A 818 37.25 -33.40 -18.97
N ALA A 819 38.43 -33.44 -18.35
CA ALA A 819 38.91 -32.28 -17.60
C ALA A 819 39.35 -31.19 -18.59
N LEU A 820 39.26 -29.91 -18.22
CA LEU A 820 39.70 -28.82 -19.11
C LEU A 820 41.18 -28.91 -19.50
N THR A 821 41.99 -29.56 -18.68
CA THR A 821 43.41 -29.83 -18.95
C THR A 821 43.65 -30.85 -20.07
N ASP A 822 42.62 -31.62 -20.45
CA ASP A 822 42.66 -32.57 -21.56
C ASP A 822 42.34 -31.91 -22.91
N SER A 823 42.05 -30.60 -22.91
CA SER A 823 41.86 -29.80 -24.12
C SER A 823 43.10 -29.79 -25.03
N LEU A 824 42.93 -29.38 -26.28
CA LEU A 824 44.03 -29.22 -27.24
C LEU A 824 45.07 -28.20 -26.77
N GLU A 825 44.66 -27.20 -26.00
CA GLU A 825 45.51 -26.17 -25.43
C GLU A 825 46.34 -26.69 -24.25
N GLN A 826 45.88 -27.74 -23.55
CA GLN A 826 46.54 -28.38 -22.40
C GLN A 826 46.87 -27.39 -21.26
N GLN A 827 45.99 -26.43 -21.02
CA GLN A 827 46.18 -25.38 -20.01
C GLN A 827 45.33 -25.64 -18.76
N GLN A 828 45.86 -25.25 -17.60
CA GLN A 828 45.10 -25.18 -16.36
C GLN A 828 44.23 -23.92 -16.35
N PRO A 829 42.98 -23.99 -15.85
CA PRO A 829 42.16 -22.79 -15.65
C PRO A 829 42.79 -21.82 -14.64
N VAL A 830 42.83 -20.54 -14.99
CA VAL A 830 43.39 -19.45 -14.18
C VAL A 830 42.28 -18.46 -13.82
N PRO A 831 41.97 -18.30 -12.51
CA PRO A 831 40.98 -17.31 -12.07
C PRO A 831 41.34 -15.90 -12.49
N GLY A 832 40.35 -15.16 -12.97
CA GLY A 832 40.53 -13.79 -13.45
C GLY A 832 41.14 -13.65 -14.84
N GLU A 833 41.33 -14.74 -15.60
CA GLU A 833 41.82 -14.70 -16.98
C GLU A 833 40.89 -15.46 -17.94
N TRP A 834 40.66 -14.90 -19.12
CA TRP A 834 39.96 -15.60 -20.20
C TRP A 834 40.87 -16.62 -20.86
N GLN A 835 40.40 -17.86 -20.98
CA GLN A 835 41.11 -18.95 -21.64
C GLN A 835 40.19 -19.71 -22.60
N THR A 836 40.74 -20.08 -23.75
CA THR A 836 40.06 -20.89 -24.76
C THR A 836 40.32 -22.38 -24.52
N TYR A 837 39.28 -23.19 -24.65
CA TYR A 837 39.36 -24.65 -24.59
C TYR A 837 38.71 -25.30 -25.82
N SER A 838 39.43 -26.21 -26.45
CA SER A 838 38.98 -26.93 -27.64
C SER A 838 39.08 -28.45 -27.48
N PHE A 839 38.03 -29.18 -27.86
CA PHE A 839 37.96 -30.65 -27.81
C PHE A 839 37.51 -31.21 -29.16
N ARG A 840 38.26 -32.15 -29.75
CA ARG A 840 37.90 -32.72 -31.05
C ARG A 840 36.61 -33.51 -30.96
N LEU A 841 35.70 -33.32 -31.93
CA LEU A 841 34.48 -34.12 -32.02
C LEU A 841 34.78 -35.62 -32.14
N ALA A 842 35.88 -35.97 -32.80
CA ALA A 842 36.35 -37.36 -32.90
C ALA A 842 36.73 -37.96 -31.53
N ASP A 843 37.28 -37.17 -30.60
CA ASP A 843 37.66 -37.64 -29.27
C ASP A 843 36.43 -37.80 -28.37
N LEU A 844 35.45 -36.89 -28.48
CA LEU A 844 34.14 -37.05 -27.84
C LEU A 844 33.44 -38.34 -28.32
N ALA A 845 33.44 -38.59 -29.64
CA ALA A 845 32.89 -39.81 -30.21
C ALA A 845 33.65 -41.08 -29.78
N ALA A 846 34.97 -40.99 -29.63
CA ALA A 846 35.81 -42.09 -29.13
C ALA A 846 35.51 -42.44 -27.66
N GLN A 847 35.05 -41.48 -26.85
CA GLN A 847 34.52 -41.74 -25.51
C GLN A 847 33.08 -42.30 -25.50
N GLY A 848 32.44 -42.41 -26.66
CA GLY A 848 31.13 -43.06 -26.82
C GLY A 848 29.96 -42.11 -27.04
N LEU A 849 30.19 -40.81 -27.22
CA LEU A 849 29.14 -39.83 -27.53
C LEU A 849 28.55 -40.05 -28.93
N THR A 850 27.22 -40.13 -29.03
CA THR A 850 26.49 -40.15 -30.31
C THR A 850 26.40 -38.74 -30.90
N LEU A 851 27.31 -38.41 -31.82
CA LEU A 851 27.39 -37.10 -32.48
C LEU A 851 26.13 -36.70 -33.28
N SER A 852 25.25 -37.64 -33.63
CA SER A 852 24.01 -37.30 -34.34
C SER A 852 22.87 -36.81 -33.44
N LYS A 853 23.09 -36.73 -32.12
CA LYS A 853 22.05 -36.51 -31.12
C LYS A 853 22.47 -35.59 -29.98
N LEU A 854 23.40 -34.67 -30.24
CA LEU A 854 23.92 -33.77 -29.23
C LEU A 854 22.79 -32.99 -28.54
N ASN A 855 22.80 -32.95 -27.21
CA ASN A 855 21.71 -32.41 -26.40
C ASN A 855 22.18 -31.47 -25.29
N LEU A 856 23.27 -31.80 -24.59
CA LEU A 856 23.81 -31.01 -23.48
C LEU A 856 25.29 -30.71 -23.71
N LEU A 857 25.70 -29.50 -23.35
CA LEU A 857 27.10 -29.09 -23.22
C LEU A 857 27.25 -28.37 -21.88
N LEU A 858 27.97 -28.98 -20.95
CA LEU A 858 28.07 -28.55 -19.56
C LEU A 858 29.52 -28.20 -19.24
N VAL A 859 29.72 -27.09 -18.53
CA VAL A 859 31.04 -26.67 -18.02
C VAL A 859 30.87 -26.38 -16.54
N PHE A 860 31.44 -27.25 -15.69
CA PHE A 860 31.18 -27.24 -14.26
C PHE A 860 32.41 -27.71 -13.47
N PRO A 861 32.62 -27.23 -12.24
CA PRO A 861 33.56 -27.86 -11.31
C PRO A 861 33.11 -29.29 -11.03
N GLN A 862 34.03 -30.22 -10.79
CA GLN A 862 33.73 -31.64 -10.54
C GLN A 862 32.45 -31.86 -9.70
N TRP A 863 31.64 -32.85 -10.10
CA TRP A 863 30.35 -33.15 -9.45
C TRP A 863 30.45 -33.18 -7.92
N GLY A 864 29.61 -32.38 -7.26
CA GLY A 864 29.54 -32.26 -5.80
C GLY A 864 30.50 -31.24 -5.19
N GLU A 865 31.36 -30.61 -5.99
CA GLU A 865 32.40 -29.67 -5.52
C GLU A 865 32.22 -28.27 -6.14
N ALA A 866 31.04 -27.96 -6.69
CA ALA A 866 30.78 -26.72 -7.42
C ALA A 866 30.39 -25.53 -6.54
N GLN A 867 30.05 -25.76 -5.26
CA GLN A 867 29.52 -24.72 -4.37
C GLN A 867 30.43 -23.49 -4.30
N GLY A 868 29.84 -22.32 -4.52
CA GLY A 868 30.49 -21.02 -4.50
C GLY A 868 31.31 -20.68 -5.75
N ALA A 869 31.31 -21.52 -6.78
CA ALA A 869 31.99 -21.21 -8.03
C ALA A 869 31.14 -20.26 -8.89
N ILE A 870 31.79 -19.31 -9.55
CA ILE A 870 31.16 -18.47 -10.59
C ILE A 870 32.00 -18.61 -11.85
N LEU A 871 31.41 -19.23 -12.87
CA LEU A 871 32.03 -19.47 -14.18
C LEU A 871 31.34 -18.61 -15.24
N GLN A 872 32.10 -17.94 -16.08
CA GLN A 872 31.60 -17.20 -17.22
C GLN A 872 32.05 -17.89 -18.50
N VAL A 873 31.10 -18.25 -19.37
CA VAL A 873 31.34 -18.99 -20.61
C VAL A 873 30.89 -18.15 -21.79
N ASP A 874 31.71 -18.09 -22.83
CA ASP A 874 31.43 -17.35 -24.06
C ASP A 874 31.96 -18.10 -25.29
N ASN A 875 31.56 -17.67 -26.48
CA ASN A 875 32.01 -18.23 -27.77
C ASN A 875 31.93 -19.76 -27.86
N VAL A 876 30.80 -20.33 -27.44
CA VAL A 876 30.53 -21.76 -27.53
C VAL A 876 30.20 -22.13 -28.96
N LEU A 877 31.14 -22.81 -29.62
CA LEU A 877 31.18 -23.03 -31.06
C LEU A 877 31.44 -24.51 -31.38
N ILE A 878 30.88 -24.97 -32.50
CA ILE A 878 31.30 -26.17 -33.21
C ILE A 878 31.94 -25.69 -34.52
N GLN A 879 33.22 -25.98 -34.76
CA GLN A 879 33.93 -25.50 -35.94
C GLN A 879 35.07 -26.42 -36.39
#